data_AF-A0A182N889-F1
#
_entry.id   AF-A0A182N889-F1
#
_cell.length_a   1.000
_cell.length_b   1.000
_cell.length_c   1.000
_cell.angle_alpha   90.00
_cell.angle_beta   90.00
_cell.angle_gamma   90.00
#
_symmetry.space_group_name_H-M   'P 1'
#
loop_
_entity.id
_entity.type
_entity.pdbx_description
1 polymer ?
#
loop_
_entity_poly.entity_id
_entity_poly.type
_entity_poly.pdbx_seq_one_letter_code
_entity_poly.pdbx_strand_id
1 'polypeptide(L)'
;MVFIDEVGFNVEGGARCRYCLRVYSCGKGLTSNLIRHLRLVHKTVPYTSKRDPSFSSIVNKGEAELANTSAGPKGQTDPRQTEQHQESPGQTAVGVENYKTLKSEMRTVLDKTLLEFICQECISFDVVENDYFKMFVRMLNPDYELPNRKKMSNSLLPVAYNKQLEKVTQNITSAKYIGITCYGWTNLNNTHYLALTGHFIDEKYILSSNILECSEMATIHNGKDIAAWIQNVMQQYNIEDKVVAIITDYTTSMKDAANELQANYIPCLAHTINSIAQNAINHSIKTTIEEVRKVVAYFKKNQKASQTLIEVQNRLNQDQLKLKQDVLMRWNSTYDMLNRFSKNKMSLLTCFDTLEIETSLQSQDWILIEQSLRVLMLFNAASEIISDASHLTISHAGLLSSVLSQKMTALSNNPELLADVQNLLALLMQGIRERLAVHRNSDIVLKAMLLDPRIKKAGFQNNLQKYQEVYDSIVQDLILLHTPKSEDTPVATKRNKDTDLFYCGVFGPKGEQQIETPRELAMCELNMYLSSTNIEIDQDPVQWWKHQHAIYPSLFLLANKLLCIPGTCVPCGKMFSKAGQIHNDKRSRLLPKKDESPCYNMEELENQQQPSPSNDPQQRRMTTANRIQQIQELIALEKEKIANIAAIKNNTSIDPFATNHSTQRGGFRSPIWKHFMHSEKSAQCRYCLKVLRCNGDTTSNLKRHLAAIHPTLSFVKYLRRRAPPARSKTNVEPQTSEAISLDNSEHSVTNTQPPAQSVLNDAQKSVNNETRRKLDRLVLDFISNECLPFSILESETFQKLVQALNPNYTLPNKKYFSNTLLPIAYNEKMAKVKENVASASCVALTSDCWTNVNNVYYMTLTAHYIDESLQLQSKLLECCEHTEPRTSVQIASWINDVLTKFEIGKKVTSIVTDNAPNLKVAATTLKTSHIPCFADNLNSIVLHAIKNSIQPTVDKVKYVVVYFQNSHNASQMLAETRAKLNQETLKLKQDVSSRWNTTFDMLAMFFESKRSLLFCIERLKLTTNLQSIDWVIIEQSLIALQYFKSATRLISAEKHTTLSHVGLLSDVLLRKTSHLLTSKQMIPEVTNLISLLVEGLKQRLDVYRNDPLISKSMFLDPRIKIAGFQKDSKHYAETFESVVREMAQFQKQQYEPAKTEPFKSSSDAIFLYGDLHCEETEDTNMNRQLTENEIRLYLKTSTLKIEQDPLHWWKVNREKFPTLYLLAMKNLCTPGTSVPCERMFTKAGHMFTEKRSKL
;
A
#
# COMPACT_ATOMS: atom_id res chain seq x y z
N MET A 1 27.57 -16.50 -4.35
CA MET A 1 27.98 -15.13 -4.69
C MET A 1 29.27 -14.85 -3.95
N VAL A 2 30.39 -14.77 -4.66
CA VAL A 2 31.59 -14.04 -4.20
C VAL A 2 31.69 -12.86 -5.16
N PHE A 3 31.74 -11.65 -4.60
CA PHE A 3 31.65 -10.38 -5.32
C PHE A 3 32.84 -10.18 -6.26
N ILE A 4 32.57 -9.74 -7.49
CA ILE A 4 33.58 -9.23 -8.45
C ILE A 4 33.74 -7.73 -8.17
N ASP A 5 34.22 -7.36 -6.99
CA ASP A 5 34.48 -5.96 -6.61
C ASP A 5 35.97 -5.69 -6.29
N GLU A 6 36.87 -6.64 -6.55
CA GLU A 6 38.30 -6.48 -6.27
C GLU A 6 39.20 -6.47 -7.52
N VAL A 7 38.84 -5.67 -8.53
CA VAL A 7 39.76 -5.35 -9.63
C VAL A 7 40.06 -3.85 -9.63
N GLY A 8 41.25 -3.50 -9.14
CA GLY A 8 41.79 -2.16 -9.34
C GLY A 8 42.13 -1.96 -10.81
N PHE A 9 41.31 -1.20 -11.54
CA PHE A 9 41.69 -0.65 -12.84
C PHE A 9 42.57 0.57 -12.59
N ASN A 10 43.86 0.46 -12.90
CA ASN A 10 44.72 1.60 -13.22
C ASN A 10 46.09 1.11 -13.71
N VAL A 11 46.15 0.68 -14.98
CA VAL A 11 47.22 0.99 -15.94
C VAL A 11 46.61 0.76 -17.34
N GLU A 12 46.80 1.68 -18.28
CA GLU A 12 46.24 1.62 -19.64
C GLU A 12 46.35 0.22 -20.28
N GLY A 13 45.20 -0.44 -20.49
CA GLY A 13 45.08 -1.64 -21.33
C GLY A 13 45.38 -3.03 -20.72
N GLY A 14 45.70 -3.15 -19.42
CA GLY A 14 46.04 -4.44 -18.80
C GLY A 14 45.55 -4.65 -17.36
N ALA A 15 45.37 -5.91 -16.95
CA ALA A 15 45.02 -6.32 -15.59
C ALA A 15 46.23 -6.95 -14.85
N ARG A 16 46.52 -6.47 -13.64
CA ARG A 16 47.65 -6.94 -12.81
C ARG A 16 47.20 -8.01 -11.82
N CYS A 17 47.90 -9.15 -11.77
CA CYS A 17 47.67 -10.16 -10.75
C CYS A 17 48.12 -9.64 -9.38
N ARG A 18 47.25 -9.68 -8.36
CA ARG A 18 47.57 -9.17 -7.02
C ARG A 18 48.53 -10.04 -6.21
N TYR A 19 48.71 -11.32 -6.59
CA TYR A 19 49.54 -12.27 -5.85
C TYR A 19 50.99 -12.33 -6.34
N CYS A 20 51.23 -12.20 -7.65
CA CYS A 20 52.60 -12.17 -8.21
C CYS A 20 52.97 -10.85 -8.90
N LEU A 21 52.04 -9.88 -8.93
CA LEU A 21 52.23 -8.54 -9.48
C LEU A 21 52.55 -8.46 -10.99
N ARG A 22 52.43 -9.56 -11.76
CA ARG A 22 52.54 -9.55 -13.23
C ARG A 22 51.30 -8.96 -13.91
N VAL A 23 51.50 -8.24 -15.01
CA VAL A 23 50.45 -7.55 -15.80
C VAL A 23 50.10 -8.37 -17.05
N TYR A 24 48.80 -8.52 -17.32
CA TYR A 24 48.27 -9.25 -18.47
C TYR A 24 47.39 -8.34 -19.33
N SER A 25 47.51 -8.40 -20.65
CA SER A 25 46.68 -7.61 -21.57
C SER A 25 45.22 -8.10 -21.55
N CYS A 26 44.29 -7.15 -21.43
CA CYS A 26 42.85 -7.42 -21.37
C CYS A 26 42.14 -6.62 -22.47
N GLY A 27 42.13 -7.16 -23.70
CA GLY A 27 41.32 -6.59 -24.77
C GLY A 27 39.82 -6.75 -24.51
N LYS A 28 39.05 -5.66 -24.61
CA LYS A 28 37.58 -5.64 -24.64
C LYS A 28 36.88 -6.39 -23.49
N GLY A 29 37.39 -6.26 -22.26
CA GLY A 29 36.72 -6.81 -21.06
C GLY A 29 36.84 -8.32 -20.87
N LEU A 30 37.67 -9.02 -21.65
CA LEU A 30 37.91 -10.46 -21.49
C LEU A 30 39.01 -10.71 -20.43
N THR A 31 38.66 -11.43 -19.37
CA THR A 31 39.54 -11.78 -18.22
C THR A 31 40.18 -13.17 -18.32
N SER A 32 40.06 -13.84 -19.47
CA SER A 32 40.50 -15.23 -19.68
C SER A 32 41.99 -15.48 -19.41
N ASN A 33 42.85 -14.54 -19.81
CA ASN A 33 44.30 -14.64 -19.59
C ASN A 33 44.67 -14.57 -18.10
N LEU A 34 43.99 -13.72 -17.33
CA LEU A 34 44.21 -13.60 -15.89
C LEU A 34 43.71 -14.83 -15.13
N ILE A 35 42.55 -15.39 -15.54
CA ILE A 35 42.01 -16.63 -14.95
C ILE A 35 42.93 -17.82 -15.23
N ARG A 36 43.47 -17.92 -16.46
CA ARG A 36 44.46 -18.97 -16.81
C ARG A 36 45.72 -18.85 -15.96
N HIS A 37 46.20 -17.62 -15.74
CA HIS A 37 47.35 -17.38 -14.87
C HIS A 37 47.09 -17.79 -13.41
N LEU A 38 45.94 -17.39 -12.83
CA LEU A 38 45.56 -17.79 -11.47
C LEU A 38 45.50 -19.31 -11.31
N ARG A 39 45.00 -20.04 -12.32
CA ARG A 39 44.99 -21.52 -12.35
C ARG A 39 46.37 -22.15 -12.30
N LEU A 40 47.33 -21.63 -13.07
CA LEU A 40 48.62 -22.28 -13.26
C LEU A 40 49.64 -21.91 -12.18
N VAL A 41 49.62 -20.67 -11.71
CA VAL A 41 50.65 -20.12 -10.80
C VAL A 41 50.17 -20.00 -9.36
N HIS A 42 48.87 -19.80 -9.12
CA HIS A 42 48.29 -19.60 -7.78
C HIS A 42 47.24 -20.68 -7.46
N LYS A 43 47.65 -21.95 -7.52
CA LYS A 43 46.78 -23.15 -7.42
C LYS A 43 45.88 -23.23 -6.18
N THR A 44 46.20 -22.49 -5.12
CA THR A 44 45.47 -22.47 -3.84
C THR A 44 44.39 -21.39 -3.75
N VAL A 45 44.24 -20.51 -4.75
CA VAL A 45 43.24 -19.45 -4.76
C VAL A 45 41.91 -19.97 -5.34
N PRO A 46 40.79 -19.97 -4.60
CA PRO A 46 39.51 -20.49 -5.08
C PRO A 46 38.83 -19.53 -6.07
N TYR A 47 38.38 -20.04 -7.23
CA TYR A 47 37.58 -19.31 -8.21
C TYR A 47 36.45 -20.21 -8.76
N THR A 48 35.25 -19.67 -9.01
CA THR A 48 34.10 -20.44 -9.51
C THR A 48 33.85 -20.17 -10.99
N SER A 49 33.99 -21.18 -11.86
CA SER A 49 33.54 -21.10 -13.26
C SER A 49 32.12 -21.65 -13.40
N LYS A 50 31.13 -20.79 -13.65
CA LYS A 50 29.87 -21.22 -14.27
C LYS A 50 29.86 -20.73 -15.72
N ARG A 51 30.11 -21.65 -16.66
CA ARG A 51 29.57 -21.61 -18.01
C ARG A 51 28.86 -22.94 -18.26
N ASP A 52 27.61 -22.82 -18.64
CA ASP A 52 26.66 -23.84 -19.06
C ASP A 52 27.16 -24.59 -20.32
N PRO A 53 27.10 -25.93 -20.40
CA PRO A 53 27.54 -26.70 -21.57
C PRO A 53 26.42 -26.94 -22.61
N SER A 54 25.63 -25.91 -22.94
CA SER A 54 24.72 -25.96 -24.09
C SER A 54 24.81 -24.68 -24.93
N PHE A 55 26.03 -24.31 -25.35
CA PHE A 55 26.25 -23.38 -26.47
C PHE A 55 27.71 -23.52 -26.96
N SER A 56 27.99 -24.61 -27.68
CA SER A 56 29.11 -24.66 -28.63
C SER A 56 28.85 -25.69 -29.73
N SER A 57 27.98 -25.32 -30.66
CA SER A 57 28.19 -25.62 -32.08
C SER A 57 27.36 -24.63 -32.89
N ILE A 58 27.98 -24.11 -33.95
CA ILE A 58 27.43 -23.22 -34.98
C ILE A 58 27.77 -21.74 -34.75
N VAL A 59 28.92 -21.33 -35.31
CA VAL A 59 29.08 -20.02 -35.94
C VAL A 59 29.71 -20.23 -37.33
N ASN A 60 28.94 -19.85 -38.35
CA ASN A 60 29.27 -19.49 -39.74
C ASN A 60 29.56 -20.60 -40.79
N LYS A 61 28.65 -20.77 -41.77
CA LYS A 61 28.71 -20.17 -43.13
C LYS A 61 27.60 -20.69 -44.09
N GLY A 62 27.09 -19.79 -44.94
CA GLY A 62 26.26 -20.01 -46.15
C GLY A 62 24.79 -19.59 -45.96
N GLU A 63 24.20 -18.66 -46.70
CA GLU A 63 24.28 -18.45 -48.16
C GLU A 63 24.42 -16.96 -48.55
N ALA A 64 25.39 -16.71 -49.45
CA ALA A 64 25.13 -15.94 -50.66
C ALA A 64 25.04 -16.96 -51.81
N GLU A 65 24.19 -16.65 -52.78
CA GLU A 65 23.85 -17.42 -53.98
C GLU A 65 25.06 -18.03 -54.72
N LEU A 66 24.89 -19.26 -55.23
CA LEU A 66 25.06 -19.64 -56.65
C LEU A 66 25.14 -21.17 -56.82
N ALA A 67 24.16 -21.66 -57.58
CA ALA A 67 24.10 -22.82 -58.46
C ALA A 67 25.19 -23.92 -58.44
N ASN A 68 24.67 -25.15 -58.55
CA ASN A 68 25.10 -26.24 -59.43
C ASN A 68 25.93 -27.44 -58.89
N THR A 69 25.31 -28.59 -59.15
CA THR A 69 25.87 -29.86 -59.66
C THR A 69 26.50 -30.88 -58.69
N SER A 70 25.70 -31.92 -58.45
CA SER A 70 25.92 -33.31 -58.91
C SER A 70 26.55 -34.36 -57.97
N ALA A 71 25.86 -35.52 -58.00
CA ALA A 71 26.31 -36.90 -57.83
C ALA A 71 26.53 -37.47 -56.41
N GLY A 72 25.69 -38.45 -56.04
CA GLY A 72 25.93 -39.41 -54.95
C GLY A 72 26.86 -40.57 -55.39
N PRO A 73 26.67 -41.84 -54.97
CA PRO A 73 25.89 -42.36 -53.84
C PRO A 73 26.54 -43.61 -53.12
N LYS A 74 25.78 -44.21 -52.19
CA LYS A 74 25.65 -45.66 -51.85
C LYS A 74 26.56 -46.39 -50.83
N GLY A 75 25.87 -47.23 -50.03
CA GLY A 75 26.31 -48.54 -49.48
C GLY A 75 26.20 -48.66 -47.95
N GLN A 76 25.06 -49.02 -47.33
CA GLN A 76 24.53 -50.39 -47.09
C GLN A 76 25.59 -51.44 -46.67
N THR A 77 25.51 -51.99 -45.45
CA THR A 77 24.80 -53.25 -45.11
C THR A 77 24.98 -53.66 -43.64
N ASP A 78 23.86 -54.02 -43.00
CA ASP A 78 23.65 -54.87 -41.80
C ASP A 78 24.12 -56.32 -42.10
N PRO A 79 24.44 -57.25 -41.15
CA PRO A 79 23.43 -57.90 -40.30
C PRO A 79 23.87 -58.52 -38.93
N ARG A 80 22.91 -58.53 -37.99
CA ARG A 80 22.45 -59.63 -37.07
C ARG A 80 23.39 -60.41 -36.10
N GLN A 81 23.03 -60.27 -34.82
CA GLN A 81 22.72 -61.27 -33.75
C GLN A 81 23.57 -62.54 -33.52
N THR A 82 23.98 -62.74 -32.26
CA THR A 82 23.81 -64.01 -31.50
C THR A 82 23.90 -63.78 -29.98
N GLU A 83 23.09 -64.51 -29.23
CA GLU A 83 22.86 -64.50 -27.77
C GLU A 83 23.86 -65.38 -26.97
N GLN A 84 23.64 -65.43 -25.63
CA GLN A 84 24.11 -66.38 -24.58
C GLN A 84 25.21 -65.82 -23.64
N HIS A 85 25.21 -65.93 -22.30
CA HIS A 85 24.41 -66.65 -21.28
C HIS A 85 24.63 -65.99 -19.87
N GLN A 86 23.59 -66.03 -18.99
CA GLN A 86 23.50 -66.29 -17.52
C GLN A 86 24.72 -66.09 -16.57
N GLU A 87 24.65 -65.80 -15.25
CA GLU A 87 23.65 -65.55 -14.20
C GLU A 87 24.40 -65.02 -12.92
N SER A 88 23.63 -64.42 -11.99
CA SER A 88 23.82 -63.79 -10.65
C SER A 88 24.68 -64.54 -9.56
N PRO A 89 24.84 -64.11 -8.25
CA PRO A 89 24.11 -63.08 -7.45
C PRO A 89 24.83 -62.30 -6.29
N GLY A 90 24.12 -61.28 -5.75
CA GLY A 90 24.18 -60.78 -4.34
C GLY A 90 24.81 -59.38 -4.14
N GLN A 91 24.27 -58.37 -3.45
CA GLN A 91 23.15 -58.22 -2.51
C GLN A 91 22.69 -56.74 -2.44
N THR A 92 21.35 -56.55 -2.34
CA THR A 92 20.57 -55.46 -1.73
C THR A 92 20.81 -53.98 -2.06
N ALA A 93 19.84 -53.44 -2.81
CA ALA A 93 19.55 -52.03 -3.01
C ALA A 93 18.73 -51.42 -1.86
N VAL A 94 18.98 -50.14 -1.57
CA VAL A 94 17.97 -49.20 -1.02
C VAL A 94 17.72 -48.16 -2.10
N GLY A 95 16.48 -48.14 -2.61
CA GLY A 95 16.07 -47.37 -3.78
C GLY A 95 16.05 -45.87 -3.55
N VAL A 96 16.64 -45.14 -4.50
CA VAL A 96 16.37 -43.71 -4.73
C VAL A 96 15.07 -43.64 -5.53
N GLU A 97 14.00 -43.09 -4.93
CA GLU A 97 12.80 -42.74 -5.67
C GLU A 97 13.11 -41.60 -6.66
N ASN A 98 12.95 -41.90 -7.95
CA ASN A 98 13.04 -40.92 -9.03
C ASN A 98 11.84 -39.94 -8.98
N TYR A 99 12.09 -38.67 -8.63
CA TYR A 99 11.09 -37.60 -8.73
C TYR A 99 10.74 -37.31 -10.19
N LYS A 100 9.44 -37.33 -10.52
CA LYS A 100 8.91 -37.01 -11.85
C LYS A 100 8.94 -35.49 -12.08
N THR A 101 9.62 -35.04 -13.14
CA THR A 101 9.62 -33.65 -13.60
C THR A 101 8.18 -33.14 -13.83
N LEU A 102 7.84 -31.96 -13.29
CA LEU A 102 6.53 -31.34 -13.47
C LEU A 102 6.19 -31.17 -14.96
N LYS A 103 5.02 -31.63 -15.40
CA LYS A 103 4.56 -31.46 -16.79
C LYS A 103 4.54 -29.98 -17.16
N SER A 104 5.00 -29.66 -18.38
CA SER A 104 5.09 -28.28 -18.90
C SER A 104 3.77 -27.51 -18.79
N GLU A 105 2.65 -28.17 -19.10
CA GLU A 105 1.29 -27.59 -19.01
C GLU A 105 0.94 -27.13 -17.58
N MET A 106 1.24 -27.94 -16.57
CA MET A 106 0.98 -27.59 -15.16
C MET A 106 1.85 -26.41 -14.72
N ARG A 107 3.10 -26.32 -15.18
CA ARG A 107 3.97 -25.16 -14.92
C ARG A 107 3.36 -23.88 -15.49
N THR A 108 2.81 -23.93 -16.70
CA THR A 108 2.14 -22.77 -17.31
C THR A 108 0.91 -22.33 -16.53
N VAL A 109 0.10 -23.27 -16.01
CA VAL A 109 -1.05 -22.95 -15.14
C VAL A 109 -0.60 -22.27 -13.85
N LEU A 110 0.44 -22.79 -13.20
CA LEU A 110 1.00 -22.21 -11.97
C LEU A 110 1.59 -20.82 -12.21
N ASP A 111 2.40 -20.65 -13.26
CA ASP A 111 2.96 -19.34 -13.66
C ASP A 111 1.85 -18.31 -13.92
N LYS A 112 0.74 -18.73 -14.55
CA LYS A 112 -0.43 -17.88 -14.81
C LYS A 112 -1.17 -17.49 -13.54
N THR A 113 -1.49 -18.45 -12.68
CA THR A 113 -2.20 -18.18 -11.41
C THR A 113 -1.37 -17.32 -10.44
N LEU A 114 -0.04 -17.50 -10.44
CA LEU A 114 0.88 -16.65 -9.70
C LEU A 114 0.85 -15.21 -10.23
N LEU A 115 0.90 -15.03 -11.55
CA LEU A 115 0.83 -13.71 -12.16
C LEU A 115 -0.50 -13.01 -11.86
N GLU A 116 -1.62 -13.73 -11.94
CA GLU A 116 -2.96 -13.22 -11.59
C GLU A 116 -3.02 -12.77 -10.13
N PHE A 117 -2.48 -13.54 -9.20
CA PHE A 117 -2.39 -13.15 -7.79
C PHE A 117 -1.61 -11.84 -7.61
N ILE A 118 -0.44 -11.71 -8.24
CA ILE A 118 0.39 -10.51 -8.12
C ILE A 118 -0.31 -9.29 -8.70
N CYS A 119 -0.93 -9.42 -9.88
CA CYS A 119 -1.61 -8.32 -10.56
C CYS A 119 -2.87 -7.87 -9.80
N GLN A 120 -3.73 -8.81 -9.40
CA GLN A 120 -5.01 -8.50 -8.75
C GLN A 120 -4.87 -7.96 -7.32
N GLU A 121 -3.92 -8.50 -6.55
CA GLU A 121 -3.64 -8.01 -5.19
C GLU A 121 -2.64 -6.83 -5.18
N CYS A 122 -2.18 -6.40 -6.36
CA CYS A 122 -1.21 -5.33 -6.56
C CYS A 122 0.04 -5.51 -5.68
N ILE A 123 0.58 -6.73 -5.69
CA ILE A 123 1.77 -7.10 -4.95
C ILE A 123 3.01 -6.76 -5.79
N SER A 124 4.14 -6.42 -5.15
CA SER A 124 5.38 -6.22 -5.89
C SER A 124 5.82 -7.54 -6.51
N PHE A 125 6.41 -7.50 -7.72
CA PHE A 125 7.06 -8.69 -8.29
C PHE A 125 8.18 -9.24 -7.40
N ASP A 126 8.71 -8.45 -6.46
CA ASP A 126 9.69 -8.91 -5.48
C ASP A 126 9.14 -10.01 -4.55
N VAL A 127 7.82 -10.27 -4.52
CA VAL A 127 7.22 -11.38 -3.76
C VAL A 127 7.75 -12.74 -4.17
N VAL A 128 8.08 -12.94 -5.46
CA VAL A 128 8.68 -14.20 -5.94
C VAL A 128 10.12 -14.38 -5.42
N GLU A 129 10.70 -13.31 -4.88
CA GLU A 129 12.01 -13.29 -4.25
C GLU A 129 11.93 -13.37 -2.72
N ASN A 130 10.75 -13.20 -2.12
CA ASN A 130 10.53 -13.33 -0.67
C ASN A 130 10.80 -14.77 -0.18
N ASP A 131 11.61 -14.91 0.87
CA ASP A 131 12.06 -16.22 1.35
C ASP A 131 10.91 -17.07 1.92
N TYR A 132 10.00 -16.47 2.69
CA TYR A 132 8.85 -17.19 3.25
C TYR A 132 7.88 -17.65 2.16
N PHE A 133 7.64 -16.80 1.16
CA PHE A 133 6.80 -17.15 0.01
C PHE A 133 7.43 -18.29 -0.81
N LYS A 134 8.75 -18.23 -1.08
CA LYS A 134 9.48 -19.33 -1.73
C LYS A 134 9.39 -20.64 -0.96
N MET A 135 9.60 -20.60 0.35
CA MET A 135 9.50 -21.78 1.21
C MET A 135 8.08 -22.35 1.18
N PHE A 136 7.06 -21.50 1.27
CA PHE A 136 5.66 -21.90 1.21
C PHE A 136 5.32 -22.61 -0.11
N VAL A 137 5.69 -22.00 -1.24
CA VAL A 137 5.45 -22.58 -2.57
C VAL A 137 6.18 -23.90 -2.75
N ARG A 138 7.47 -24.00 -2.36
CA ARG A 138 8.24 -25.24 -2.43
C ARG A 138 7.68 -26.35 -1.54
N MET A 139 7.13 -26.01 -0.38
CA MET A 139 6.49 -27.01 0.50
C MET A 139 5.15 -27.50 -0.04
N LEU A 140 4.40 -26.66 -0.76
CA LEU A 140 3.18 -27.09 -1.42
C LEU A 140 3.47 -27.92 -2.66
N ASN A 141 4.45 -27.52 -3.45
CA ASN A 141 4.84 -28.16 -4.70
C ASN A 141 6.37 -28.07 -4.93
N PRO A 142 7.14 -29.09 -4.55
CA PRO A 142 8.60 -29.11 -4.68
C PRO A 142 9.09 -29.05 -6.13
N ASP A 143 8.29 -29.56 -7.08
CA ASP A 143 8.64 -29.65 -8.51
C ASP A 143 8.36 -28.34 -9.27
N TYR A 144 7.66 -27.38 -8.63
CA TYR A 144 7.43 -26.05 -9.17
C TYR A 144 8.53 -25.08 -8.72
N GLU A 145 9.34 -24.66 -9.68
CA GLU A 145 10.32 -23.60 -9.47
C GLU A 145 9.71 -22.24 -9.79
N LEU A 146 9.68 -21.36 -8.79
CA LEU A 146 9.14 -20.01 -8.93
C LEU A 146 9.88 -19.23 -10.04
N PRO A 147 9.15 -18.56 -10.94
CA PRO A 147 9.73 -17.65 -11.91
C PRO A 147 10.41 -16.48 -11.17
N ASN A 148 11.61 -16.10 -11.61
CA ASN A 148 12.27 -14.91 -11.09
C ASN A 148 11.55 -13.63 -11.58
N ARG A 149 11.85 -12.51 -10.92
CA ARG A 149 11.26 -11.21 -11.24
C ARG A 149 11.35 -10.83 -12.72
N LYS A 150 12.48 -11.13 -13.39
CA LYS A 150 12.67 -10.82 -14.83
C LYS A 150 11.76 -11.68 -15.71
N LYS A 151 11.58 -12.96 -15.38
CA LYS A 151 10.65 -13.85 -16.10
C LYS A 151 9.20 -13.37 -15.91
N MET A 152 8.84 -12.94 -14.70
CA MET A 152 7.52 -12.34 -14.44
C MET A 152 7.30 -11.09 -15.30
N SER A 153 8.23 -10.13 -15.26
CA SER A 153 8.06 -8.84 -15.93
C SER A 153 8.25 -8.87 -17.45
N ASN A 154 9.21 -9.65 -17.95
CA ASN A 154 9.65 -9.57 -19.34
C ASN A 154 9.09 -10.69 -20.23
N SER A 155 8.46 -11.72 -19.63
CA SER A 155 7.98 -12.88 -20.38
C SER A 155 6.51 -13.19 -20.07
N LEU A 156 6.16 -13.46 -18.81
CA LEU A 156 4.80 -13.87 -18.46
C LEU A 156 3.79 -12.72 -18.57
N LEU A 157 4.14 -11.55 -18.05
CA LEU A 157 3.28 -10.37 -18.06
C LEU A 157 2.94 -9.88 -19.49
N PRO A 158 3.91 -9.75 -20.43
CA PRO A 158 3.60 -9.37 -21.81
C PRO A 158 2.65 -10.35 -22.51
N VAL A 159 2.81 -11.66 -22.29
CA VAL A 159 1.93 -12.69 -22.87
C VAL A 159 0.51 -12.57 -22.31
N ALA A 160 0.38 -12.42 -20.99
CA ALA A 160 -0.92 -12.23 -20.35
C ALA A 160 -1.60 -10.94 -20.79
N TYR A 161 -0.82 -9.86 -20.92
CA TYR A 161 -1.29 -8.59 -21.44
C TYR A 161 -1.79 -8.72 -22.87
N ASN A 162 -1.00 -9.30 -23.79
CA ASN A 162 -1.42 -9.44 -25.19
C ASN A 162 -2.71 -10.25 -25.31
N LYS A 163 -2.85 -11.33 -24.52
CA LYS A 163 -4.10 -12.10 -24.46
C LYS A 163 -5.28 -11.28 -23.96
N GLN A 164 -5.05 -10.41 -22.98
CA GLN A 164 -6.09 -9.54 -22.44
C GLN A 164 -6.41 -8.40 -23.41
N LEU A 165 -5.41 -7.86 -24.09
CA LEU A 165 -5.54 -6.87 -25.16
C LEU A 165 -6.37 -7.44 -26.31
N GLU A 166 -6.10 -8.68 -26.76
CA GLU A 166 -6.90 -9.38 -27.77
C GLU A 166 -8.38 -9.47 -27.36
N LYS A 167 -8.68 -9.83 -26.11
CA LYS A 167 -10.06 -9.86 -25.61
C LYS A 167 -10.70 -8.48 -25.59
N VAL A 168 -9.95 -7.46 -25.17
CA VAL A 168 -10.43 -6.08 -25.15
C VAL A 168 -10.71 -5.59 -26.57
N THR A 169 -9.80 -5.86 -27.50
CA THR A 169 -9.97 -5.59 -28.93
C THR A 169 -11.19 -6.32 -29.47
N GLN A 170 -11.35 -7.62 -29.20
CA GLN A 170 -12.54 -8.37 -29.63
C GLN A 170 -13.84 -7.76 -29.09
N ASN A 171 -13.89 -7.46 -27.79
CA ASN A 171 -15.08 -6.89 -27.17
C ASN A 171 -15.42 -5.48 -27.69
N ILE A 172 -14.42 -4.62 -27.87
CA ILE A 172 -14.65 -3.25 -28.33
C ILE A 172 -14.94 -3.20 -29.83
N THR A 173 -14.34 -4.09 -30.63
CA THR A 173 -14.60 -4.16 -32.07
C THR A 173 -15.96 -4.81 -32.36
N SER A 174 -16.44 -5.75 -31.54
CA SER A 174 -17.80 -6.30 -31.67
C SER A 174 -18.90 -5.35 -31.19
N ALA A 175 -18.56 -4.35 -30.36
CA ALA A 175 -19.50 -3.34 -29.93
C ALA A 175 -20.04 -2.53 -31.12
N LYS A 176 -21.36 -2.33 -31.14
CA LYS A 176 -22.05 -1.52 -32.17
C LYS A 176 -21.97 -0.02 -31.89
N TYR A 177 -21.99 0.35 -30.61
CA TYR A 177 -22.00 1.72 -30.13
C TYR A 177 -21.10 1.84 -28.89
N ILE A 178 -20.32 2.92 -28.82
CA ILE A 178 -19.34 3.12 -27.75
C ILE A 178 -19.48 4.54 -27.17
N GLY A 179 -19.67 4.65 -25.86
CA GLY A 179 -19.43 5.87 -25.11
C GLY A 179 -17.98 5.90 -24.62
N ILE A 180 -17.28 7.03 -24.72
CA ILE A 180 -15.90 7.15 -24.26
C ILE A 180 -15.84 8.00 -23.00
N THR A 181 -15.09 7.58 -21.97
CA THR A 181 -14.65 8.47 -20.90
C THR A 181 -13.16 8.72 -20.97
N CYS A 182 -12.75 9.98 -20.80
CA CYS A 182 -11.36 10.37 -20.59
C CYS A 182 -11.21 10.97 -19.19
N TYR A 183 -10.23 10.48 -18.44
CA TYR A 183 -9.95 10.95 -17.08
C TYR A 183 -8.47 11.23 -16.91
N GLY A 184 -8.14 12.45 -16.45
CA GLY A 184 -6.79 12.86 -16.11
C GLY A 184 -6.57 12.91 -14.61
N TRP A 185 -5.39 12.49 -14.17
CA TRP A 185 -4.94 12.72 -12.79
C TRP A 185 -3.42 12.89 -12.70
N THR A 186 -3.01 13.53 -11.60
CA THR A 186 -1.61 13.72 -11.24
C THR A 186 -1.30 12.87 -10.02
N ASN A 187 -0.24 12.07 -10.07
CA ASN A 187 0.19 11.31 -8.88
C ASN A 187 1.02 12.18 -7.93
N LEU A 188 1.35 11.65 -6.74
CA LEU A 188 2.17 12.34 -5.72
C LEU A 188 3.58 12.71 -6.20
N ASN A 189 4.04 12.08 -7.29
CA ASN A 189 5.33 12.37 -7.91
C ASN A 189 5.21 13.39 -9.05
N ASN A 190 4.05 14.04 -9.21
CA ASN A 190 3.73 14.99 -10.28
C ASN A 190 3.87 14.43 -11.69
N THR A 191 3.71 13.12 -11.83
CA THR A 191 3.49 12.51 -13.14
C THR A 191 2.00 12.59 -13.45
N HIS A 192 1.70 13.10 -14.64
CA HIS A 192 0.33 13.21 -15.14
C HIS A 192 0.00 11.99 -15.99
N TYR A 193 -1.22 11.50 -15.79
CA TYR A 193 -1.74 10.34 -16.48
C TYR A 193 -3.05 10.70 -17.14
N LEU A 194 -3.25 10.19 -18.35
CA LEU A 194 -4.53 10.17 -19.03
C LEU A 194 -4.97 8.73 -19.21
N ALA A 195 -6.24 8.46 -18.96
CA ALA A 195 -6.85 7.17 -19.25
C ALA A 195 -8.10 7.33 -20.10
N LEU A 196 -8.19 6.51 -21.14
CA LEU A 196 -9.33 6.42 -22.04
C LEU A 196 -10.05 5.10 -21.81
N THR A 197 -11.37 5.16 -21.61
CA THR A 197 -12.21 3.98 -21.36
C THR A 197 -13.37 3.97 -22.34
N GLY A 198 -13.56 2.86 -23.06
CA GLY A 198 -14.72 2.62 -23.90
C GLY A 198 -15.82 1.89 -23.12
N HIS A 199 -17.06 2.36 -23.24
CA HIS A 199 -18.26 1.84 -22.61
C HIS A 199 -19.23 1.38 -23.68
N PHE A 200 -19.75 0.17 -23.57
CA PHE A 200 -20.63 -0.43 -24.58
C PHE A 200 -21.58 -1.44 -23.93
N ILE A 201 -22.67 -1.75 -24.61
CA ILE A 201 -23.55 -2.87 -24.23
C ILE A 201 -23.07 -4.09 -25.02
N ASP A 202 -22.67 -5.15 -24.32
CA ASP A 202 -22.16 -6.36 -24.95
C ASP A 202 -23.28 -7.26 -25.50
N GLU A 203 -22.91 -8.37 -26.16
CA GLU A 203 -23.85 -9.35 -26.73
C GLU A 203 -24.75 -10.02 -25.68
N LYS A 204 -24.36 -9.99 -24.39
CA LYS A 204 -25.18 -10.50 -23.28
C LYS A 204 -26.16 -9.45 -22.75
N TYR A 205 -26.12 -8.24 -23.31
CA TYR A 205 -26.86 -7.06 -22.89
C TYR A 205 -26.48 -6.58 -21.50
N ILE A 206 -25.18 -6.61 -21.20
CA ILE A 206 -24.61 -6.07 -19.97
C ILE A 206 -23.81 -4.82 -20.32
N LEU A 207 -23.96 -3.75 -19.52
CA LEU A 207 -23.13 -2.57 -19.65
C LEU A 207 -21.67 -2.91 -19.28
N SER A 208 -20.81 -2.85 -20.27
CA SER A 208 -19.41 -3.21 -20.21
C SER A 208 -18.50 -1.99 -20.42
N SER A 209 -17.32 -2.04 -19.81
CA SER A 209 -16.36 -0.93 -19.80
C SER A 209 -14.97 -1.51 -19.91
N ASN A 210 -14.18 -1.04 -20.87
CA ASN A 210 -12.80 -1.45 -21.08
C ASN A 210 -11.89 -0.24 -21.17
N ILE A 211 -10.83 -0.22 -20.35
CA ILE A 211 -9.77 0.78 -20.50
C ILE A 211 -9.02 0.44 -21.78
N LEU A 212 -9.00 1.40 -22.70
CA LEU A 212 -8.38 1.27 -24.00
C LEU A 212 -6.91 1.67 -23.92
N GLU A 213 -6.60 2.72 -23.17
CA GLU A 213 -5.26 3.29 -23.05
C GLU A 213 -5.10 4.02 -21.70
N CYS A 214 -3.90 3.96 -21.10
CA CYS A 214 -3.55 4.64 -19.86
C CYS A 214 -2.09 5.10 -19.93
N SER A 215 -1.89 6.30 -20.46
CA SER A 215 -0.57 6.81 -20.79
C SER A 215 -0.05 7.75 -19.71
N GLU A 216 1.23 7.59 -19.37
CA GLU A 216 2.01 8.63 -18.71
C GLU A 216 2.29 9.72 -19.73
N MET A 217 1.92 10.93 -19.40
CA MET A 217 2.02 12.03 -20.32
C MET A 217 3.28 12.83 -20.00
N ALA A 218 4.28 12.71 -20.88
CA ALA A 218 5.56 13.38 -20.73
C ALA A 218 5.45 14.90 -20.90
N THR A 219 4.40 15.39 -21.57
CA THR A 219 4.25 16.80 -21.96
C THR A 219 2.87 17.41 -21.66
N ILE A 220 2.78 18.74 -21.57
CA ILE A 220 1.60 19.60 -21.42
C ILE A 220 0.68 19.25 -22.55
N HIS A 221 -0.59 19.11 -22.22
CA HIS A 221 -1.60 19.08 -23.25
C HIS A 221 -2.35 20.40 -23.27
N ASN A 222 -2.18 21.11 -24.38
CA ASN A 222 -3.30 21.88 -24.90
C ASN A 222 -4.37 20.88 -25.42
N GLY A 223 -5.59 21.33 -25.68
CA GLY A 223 -6.66 20.43 -26.13
C GLY A 223 -6.31 19.62 -27.39
N LYS A 224 -5.43 20.12 -28.26
CA LYS A 224 -5.04 19.44 -29.50
C LYS A 224 -4.21 18.19 -29.24
N ASP A 225 -3.29 18.23 -28.28
CA ASP A 225 -2.48 17.07 -27.94
C ASP A 225 -3.33 15.93 -27.35
N ILE A 226 -4.31 16.29 -26.51
CA ILE A 226 -5.29 15.32 -25.99
C ILE A 226 -6.15 14.77 -27.14
N ALA A 227 -6.64 15.64 -28.03
CA ALA A 227 -7.43 15.22 -29.18
C ALA A 227 -6.66 14.23 -30.07
N ALA A 228 -5.42 14.55 -30.44
CA ALA A 228 -4.57 13.67 -31.23
C ALA A 228 -4.30 12.33 -30.52
N TRP A 229 -4.08 12.35 -29.21
CA TRP A 229 -3.93 11.12 -28.43
C TRP A 229 -5.21 10.28 -28.41
N ILE A 230 -6.37 10.88 -28.15
CA ILE A 230 -7.67 10.17 -28.20
C ILE A 230 -7.89 9.59 -29.60
N GLN A 231 -7.64 10.37 -30.65
CA GLN A 231 -7.81 9.95 -32.04
C GLN A 231 -6.92 8.76 -32.39
N ASN A 232 -5.64 8.80 -32.02
CA ASN A 232 -4.72 7.67 -32.23
C ASN A 232 -5.22 6.40 -31.52
N VAL A 233 -5.73 6.52 -30.29
CA VAL A 233 -6.32 5.36 -29.59
C VAL A 233 -7.57 4.87 -30.31
N MET A 234 -8.46 5.73 -30.79
CA MET A 234 -9.65 5.31 -31.54
C MET A 234 -9.29 4.60 -32.86
N GLN A 235 -8.26 5.09 -33.58
CA GLN A 235 -7.75 4.46 -34.81
C GLN A 235 -7.13 3.10 -34.53
N GLN A 236 -6.36 2.98 -33.43
CA GLN A 236 -5.73 1.72 -33.03
C GLN A 236 -6.75 0.58 -32.88
N TYR A 237 -7.96 0.88 -32.38
CA TYR A 237 -9.03 -0.10 -32.20
C TYR A 237 -10.05 -0.11 -33.35
N ASN A 238 -9.91 0.78 -34.34
CA ASN A 238 -10.87 0.99 -35.44
C ASN A 238 -12.31 1.19 -34.93
N ILE A 239 -12.49 2.19 -34.05
CA ILE A 239 -13.77 2.47 -33.40
C ILE A 239 -14.31 3.88 -33.64
N GLU A 240 -13.65 4.71 -34.45
CA GLU A 240 -14.01 6.12 -34.67
C GLU A 240 -15.49 6.30 -35.07
N ASP A 241 -15.99 5.44 -35.97
CA ASP A 241 -17.37 5.43 -36.48
C ASP A 241 -18.42 4.93 -35.47
N LYS A 242 -17.97 4.25 -34.41
CA LYS A 242 -18.81 3.64 -33.37
C LYS A 242 -18.98 4.53 -32.14
N VAL A 243 -18.14 5.56 -31.99
CA VAL A 243 -18.17 6.46 -30.84
C VAL A 243 -19.39 7.37 -30.91
N VAL A 244 -20.28 7.25 -29.93
CA VAL A 244 -21.51 8.05 -29.86
C VAL A 244 -21.28 9.38 -29.14
N ALA A 245 -20.52 9.38 -28.04
CA ALA A 245 -20.21 10.56 -27.24
C ALA A 245 -18.92 10.38 -26.42
N ILE A 246 -18.27 11.52 -26.10
CA ILE A 246 -17.08 11.58 -25.25
C ILE A 246 -17.40 12.35 -23.96
N ILE A 247 -16.98 11.78 -22.83
CA ILE A 247 -17.20 12.31 -21.47
C ILE A 247 -15.88 12.56 -20.79
N THR A 248 -15.66 13.78 -20.32
CA THR A 248 -14.41 14.17 -19.69
C THR A 248 -14.66 14.97 -18.41
N ASP A 249 -13.62 15.25 -17.63
CA ASP A 249 -13.72 16.27 -16.60
C ASP A 249 -13.95 17.67 -17.23
N TYR A 250 -14.59 18.58 -16.50
CA TYR A 250 -14.98 19.90 -17.02
C TYR A 250 -13.79 20.87 -17.19
N THR A 251 -12.58 20.37 -17.44
CA THR A 251 -11.38 21.21 -17.63
C THR A 251 -11.37 21.84 -19.03
N THR A 252 -10.74 23.00 -19.16
CA THR A 252 -10.65 23.72 -20.44
C THR A 252 -9.95 22.87 -21.50
N SER A 253 -8.81 22.25 -21.17
CA SER A 253 -8.07 21.40 -22.11
C SER A 253 -8.90 20.22 -22.63
N MET A 254 -9.72 19.59 -21.78
CA MET A 254 -10.57 18.48 -22.22
C MET A 254 -11.74 18.93 -23.10
N LYS A 255 -12.30 20.12 -22.80
CA LYS A 255 -13.33 20.72 -23.64
C LYS A 255 -12.76 21.09 -25.01
N ASP A 256 -11.59 21.71 -25.04
CA ASP A 256 -10.88 22.07 -26.27
C ASP A 256 -10.56 20.80 -27.10
N ALA A 257 -10.15 19.72 -26.43
CA ALA A 257 -9.92 18.43 -27.08
C ALA A 257 -11.17 17.86 -27.73
N ALA A 258 -12.31 17.90 -27.02
CA ALA A 258 -13.57 17.41 -27.55
C ALA A 258 -14.07 18.26 -28.74
N ASN A 259 -13.84 19.57 -28.69
CA ASN A 259 -14.14 20.49 -29.80
C ASN A 259 -13.27 20.20 -31.03
N GLU A 260 -11.96 19.99 -30.83
CA GLU A 260 -11.01 19.65 -31.90
C GLU A 260 -11.39 18.33 -32.58
N LEU A 261 -11.85 17.34 -31.81
CA LEU A 261 -12.37 16.06 -32.31
C LEU A 261 -13.74 16.17 -33.00
N GLN A 262 -14.42 17.32 -32.89
CA GLN A 262 -15.81 17.52 -33.32
C GLN A 262 -16.76 16.44 -32.76
N ALA A 263 -16.45 15.94 -31.57
CA ALA A 263 -17.19 14.85 -30.95
C ALA A 263 -18.43 15.37 -30.20
N ASN A 264 -19.45 14.52 -30.06
CA ASN A 264 -20.56 14.79 -29.15
C ASN A 264 -20.05 14.79 -27.70
N TYR A 265 -19.79 15.99 -27.18
CA TYR A 265 -19.20 16.17 -25.86
C TYR A 265 -20.26 16.27 -24.75
N ILE A 266 -20.09 15.48 -23.70
CA ILE A 266 -20.92 15.57 -22.48
C ILE A 266 -20.00 15.71 -21.27
N PRO A 267 -20.06 16.81 -20.52
CA PRO A 267 -19.20 16.98 -19.36
C PRO A 267 -19.55 15.98 -18.24
N CYS A 268 -18.58 15.53 -17.46
CA CYS A 268 -18.85 14.64 -16.33
C CYS A 268 -19.70 15.33 -15.25
N LEU A 269 -20.93 14.86 -15.02
CA LEU A 269 -21.85 15.46 -14.06
C LEU A 269 -21.28 15.52 -12.63
N ALA A 270 -20.59 14.46 -12.19
CA ALA A 270 -20.00 14.43 -10.84
C ALA A 270 -18.95 15.53 -10.61
N HIS A 271 -18.08 15.77 -11.60
CA HIS A 271 -17.09 16.85 -11.55
C HIS A 271 -17.76 18.22 -11.61
N THR A 272 -18.81 18.36 -12.42
CA THR A 272 -19.62 19.59 -12.49
C THR A 272 -20.28 19.90 -11.15
N ILE A 273 -20.93 18.91 -10.52
CA ILE A 273 -21.51 19.03 -9.16
C ILE A 273 -20.43 19.42 -8.15
N ASN A 274 -19.28 18.74 -8.16
CA ASN A 274 -18.19 19.06 -7.26
C ASN A 274 -17.73 20.52 -7.42
N SER A 275 -17.57 20.98 -8.66
CA SER A 275 -17.14 22.35 -8.91
C SER A 275 -18.19 23.38 -8.50
N ILE A 276 -19.48 23.13 -8.74
CA ILE A 276 -20.59 24.00 -8.28
C ILE A 276 -20.58 24.11 -6.76
N ALA A 277 -20.53 22.98 -6.05
CA ALA A 277 -20.57 22.95 -4.60
C ALA A 277 -19.34 23.61 -3.98
N GLN A 278 -18.13 23.35 -4.49
CA GLN A 278 -16.92 24.02 -4.02
C GLN A 278 -16.99 25.53 -4.24
N ASN A 279 -17.44 25.97 -5.42
CA ASN A 279 -17.55 27.39 -5.72
C ASN A 279 -18.50 28.08 -4.73
N ALA A 280 -19.68 27.51 -4.53
CA ALA A 280 -20.67 28.08 -3.61
C ALA A 280 -20.13 28.12 -2.16
N ILE A 281 -19.61 27.00 -1.67
CA ILE A 281 -19.04 26.88 -0.32
C ILE A 281 -17.93 27.92 -0.08
N ASN A 282 -17.00 28.08 -1.03
CA ASN A 282 -15.84 28.96 -0.89
C ASN A 282 -16.19 30.45 -0.90
N HIS A 283 -17.36 30.82 -1.42
CA HIS A 283 -17.79 32.22 -1.52
C HIS A 283 -18.92 32.58 -0.55
N SER A 284 -19.51 31.61 0.16
CA SER A 284 -20.62 31.88 1.10
C SER A 284 -20.29 31.56 2.56
N ILE A 285 -19.63 30.43 2.86
CA ILE A 285 -19.46 29.93 4.24
C ILE A 285 -18.01 29.54 4.57
N LYS A 286 -17.06 30.09 3.80
CA LYS A 286 -15.65 29.75 3.89
C LYS A 286 -15.05 30.00 5.26
N THR A 287 -15.38 31.14 5.88
CA THR A 287 -14.86 31.54 7.20
C THR A 287 -15.26 30.55 8.29
N THR A 288 -16.55 30.19 8.37
CA THR A 288 -17.04 29.19 9.32
C THR A 288 -16.41 27.82 9.07
N ILE A 289 -16.22 27.41 7.81
CA ILE A 289 -15.54 26.15 7.48
C ILE A 289 -14.07 26.16 7.90
N GLU A 290 -13.35 27.25 7.66
CA GLU A 290 -11.95 27.40 8.09
C GLU A 290 -11.84 27.31 9.61
N GLU A 291 -12.77 27.89 10.34
CA GLU A 291 -12.83 27.78 11.79
C GLU A 291 -13.15 26.35 12.25
N VAL A 292 -14.15 25.68 11.65
CA VAL A 292 -14.43 24.26 11.91
C VAL A 292 -13.20 23.40 11.62
N ARG A 293 -12.45 23.67 10.54
CA ARG A 293 -11.20 22.96 10.24
C ARG A 293 -10.15 23.19 11.32
N LYS A 294 -10.01 24.40 11.85
CA LYS A 294 -9.08 24.68 12.97
C LYS A 294 -9.48 23.90 14.22
N VAL A 295 -10.76 23.90 14.59
CA VAL A 295 -11.26 23.15 15.75
C VAL A 295 -11.04 21.64 15.55
N VAL A 296 -11.45 21.09 14.40
CA VAL A 296 -11.19 19.69 14.08
C VAL A 296 -9.70 19.39 14.14
N ALA A 297 -8.85 20.21 13.54
CA ALA A 297 -7.40 20.05 13.59
C ALA A 297 -6.84 20.14 15.01
N TYR A 298 -7.40 21.00 15.86
CA TYR A 298 -7.03 21.11 17.27
C TYR A 298 -7.40 19.84 18.03
N PHE A 299 -8.65 19.38 17.97
CA PHE A 299 -9.06 18.13 18.61
C PHE A 299 -8.28 16.94 18.07
N LYS A 300 -7.91 16.97 16.78
CA LYS A 300 -7.04 15.97 16.21
C LYS A 300 -5.64 16.04 16.84
N LYS A 301 -4.96 17.18 16.78
CA LYS A 301 -3.58 17.32 17.27
C LYS A 301 -3.44 17.27 18.80
N ASN A 302 -4.44 17.73 19.53
CA ASN A 302 -4.44 17.87 20.99
C ASN A 302 -5.15 16.69 21.63
N GLN A 303 -4.36 15.88 22.31
CA GLN A 303 -4.83 14.65 22.90
C GLN A 303 -5.78 14.84 24.08
N LYS A 304 -5.50 15.83 24.94
CA LYS A 304 -6.37 16.15 26.08
C LYS A 304 -7.76 16.51 25.56
N ALA A 305 -7.82 17.29 24.49
CA ALA A 305 -9.07 17.66 23.85
C ALA A 305 -9.83 16.48 23.23
N SER A 306 -9.12 15.60 22.50
CA SER A 306 -9.71 14.36 21.97
C SER A 306 -10.29 13.48 23.06
N GLN A 307 -9.58 13.34 24.19
CA GLN A 307 -10.06 12.52 25.30
C GLN A 307 -11.26 13.14 25.99
N THR A 308 -11.19 14.43 26.33
CA THR A 308 -12.31 15.13 26.96
C THR A 308 -13.55 15.04 26.07
N LEU A 309 -13.41 15.05 24.75
CA LEU A 309 -14.53 14.81 23.84
C LEU A 309 -15.18 13.42 24.05
N ILE A 310 -14.38 12.36 24.18
CA ILE A 310 -14.88 11.00 24.43
C ILE A 310 -15.54 10.90 25.81
N GLU A 311 -14.93 11.49 26.84
CA GLU A 311 -15.48 11.51 28.19
C GLU A 311 -16.81 12.25 28.27
N VAL A 312 -16.89 13.42 27.61
CA VAL A 312 -18.12 14.20 27.51
C VAL A 312 -19.18 13.41 26.73
N GLN A 313 -18.83 12.78 25.60
CA GLN A 313 -19.75 11.92 24.85
C GLN A 313 -20.31 10.79 25.72
N ASN A 314 -19.47 10.11 26.51
CA ASN A 314 -19.89 9.07 27.44
C ASN A 314 -20.83 9.61 28.52
N ARG A 315 -20.49 10.76 29.11
CA ARG A 315 -21.31 11.42 30.14
C ARG A 315 -22.68 11.84 29.59
N LEU A 316 -22.74 12.23 28.32
CA LEU A 316 -23.97 12.61 27.63
C LEU A 316 -24.72 11.42 27.00
N ASN A 317 -24.26 10.17 27.20
CA ASN A 317 -24.80 8.97 26.55
C ASN A 317 -24.90 9.08 25.01
N GLN A 318 -23.91 9.70 24.38
CA GLN A 318 -23.82 9.85 22.92
C GLN A 318 -22.91 8.79 22.30
N ASP A 319 -23.13 8.49 21.02
CA ASP A 319 -22.20 7.65 20.24
C ASP A 319 -20.80 8.27 20.24
N GLN A 320 -19.77 7.45 20.42
CA GLN A 320 -18.37 7.89 20.37
C GLN A 320 -17.95 8.19 18.92
N LEU A 321 -18.27 9.40 18.47
CA LEU A 321 -18.05 9.84 17.10
C LEU A 321 -16.79 10.69 17.00
N LYS A 322 -15.70 10.11 16.48
CA LYS A 322 -14.50 10.87 16.12
C LYS A 322 -14.81 11.95 15.08
N LEU A 323 -14.18 13.12 15.19
CA LEU A 323 -14.26 14.19 14.21
C LEU A 323 -13.58 13.79 12.90
N LYS A 324 -14.12 14.27 11.77
CA LYS A 324 -13.59 14.02 10.43
C LYS A 324 -12.92 15.29 9.92
N GLN A 325 -11.71 15.17 9.36
CA GLN A 325 -11.07 16.24 8.60
C GLN A 325 -11.45 16.09 7.13
N ASP A 326 -11.77 17.20 6.47
CA ASP A 326 -12.09 17.20 5.05
C ASP A 326 -10.86 17.17 4.13
N VAL A 327 -11.10 16.86 2.86
CA VAL A 327 -10.15 16.93 1.75
C VAL A 327 -10.56 18.11 0.88
N LEU A 328 -9.72 19.16 0.82
CA LEU A 328 -10.04 20.45 0.19
C LEU A 328 -10.59 20.33 -1.24
N MET A 329 -10.09 19.36 -2.02
CA MET A 329 -10.48 19.15 -3.41
C MET A 329 -11.76 18.31 -3.61
N ARG A 330 -12.41 17.86 -2.54
CA ARG A 330 -13.63 17.02 -2.59
C ARG A 330 -14.72 17.60 -1.69
N TRP A 331 -15.69 18.26 -2.29
CA TRP A 331 -16.72 19.00 -1.57
C TRP A 331 -17.54 18.12 -0.59
N ASN A 332 -17.81 16.86 -0.97
CA ASN A 332 -18.57 15.91 -0.16
C ASN A 332 -17.83 15.51 1.13
N SER A 333 -16.49 15.59 1.13
CA SER A 333 -15.71 15.41 2.36
C SER A 333 -15.88 16.58 3.33
N THR A 334 -16.08 17.80 2.82
CA THR A 334 -16.43 18.99 3.62
C THR A 334 -17.84 18.84 4.20
N TYR A 335 -18.80 18.35 3.41
CA TYR A 335 -20.14 18.00 3.91
C TYR A 335 -20.05 16.96 5.05
N ASP A 336 -19.25 15.91 4.87
CA ASP A 336 -19.02 14.87 5.87
C ASP A 336 -18.39 15.40 7.18
N MET A 337 -17.43 16.31 7.07
CA MET A 337 -16.82 17.00 8.20
C MET A 337 -17.87 17.83 8.94
N LEU A 338 -18.61 18.69 8.24
CA LEU A 338 -19.65 19.54 8.83
C LEU A 338 -20.76 18.71 9.49
N ASN A 339 -21.21 17.64 8.84
CA ASN A 339 -22.22 16.72 9.37
C ASN A 339 -21.71 16.02 10.64
N ARG A 340 -20.46 15.57 10.64
CA ARG A 340 -19.84 14.96 11.82
C ARG A 340 -19.63 15.97 12.95
N PHE A 341 -19.25 17.19 12.63
CA PHE A 341 -19.05 18.28 13.58
C PHE A 341 -20.39 18.67 14.23
N SER A 342 -21.44 18.85 13.44
CA SER A 342 -22.80 19.15 13.89
C SER A 342 -23.37 18.05 14.82
N LYS A 343 -23.18 16.76 14.49
CA LYS A 343 -23.57 15.64 15.37
C LYS A 343 -22.88 15.66 16.74
N ASN A 344 -21.73 16.31 16.84
CA ASN A 344 -20.97 16.44 18.07
C ASN A 344 -21.20 17.78 18.79
N LYS A 345 -22.15 18.62 18.34
CA LYS A 345 -22.38 19.98 18.86
C LYS A 345 -22.39 20.07 20.38
N MET A 346 -23.26 19.31 21.04
CA MET A 346 -23.38 19.36 22.50
C MET A 346 -22.09 18.96 23.21
N SER A 347 -21.46 17.87 22.75
CA SER A 347 -20.18 17.43 23.31
C SER A 347 -19.06 18.45 23.10
N LEU A 348 -19.00 19.08 21.91
CA LEU A 348 -18.01 20.10 21.58
C LEU A 348 -18.18 21.37 22.38
N LEU A 349 -19.41 21.88 22.54
CA LEU A 349 -19.68 23.06 23.36
C LEU A 349 -19.22 22.84 24.80
N THR A 350 -19.56 21.69 25.38
CA THR A 350 -19.08 21.34 26.73
C THR A 350 -17.56 21.20 26.78
N CYS A 351 -16.92 20.69 25.74
CA CYS A 351 -15.45 20.65 25.67
C CYS A 351 -14.83 22.04 25.55
N PHE A 352 -15.45 22.97 24.82
CA PHE A 352 -14.95 24.35 24.70
C PHE A 352 -14.93 25.02 26.07
N ASP A 353 -15.99 24.85 26.85
CA ASP A 353 -16.07 25.37 28.22
C ASP A 353 -15.06 24.67 29.14
N THR A 354 -14.97 23.34 29.07
CA THR A 354 -14.11 22.54 29.97
C THR A 354 -12.62 22.76 29.72
N LEU A 355 -12.24 23.08 28.47
CA LEU A 355 -10.84 23.19 28.04
C LEU A 355 -10.43 24.63 27.74
N GLU A 356 -11.32 25.59 27.97
CA GLU A 356 -11.11 27.02 27.67
C GLU A 356 -10.64 27.23 26.22
N ILE A 357 -11.27 26.52 25.27
CA ILE A 357 -10.90 26.62 23.85
C ILE A 357 -11.48 27.91 23.29
N GLU A 358 -10.60 28.86 22.99
CA GLU A 358 -10.95 30.04 22.22
C GLU A 358 -11.30 29.63 20.78
N THR A 359 -12.58 29.78 20.43
CA THR A 359 -13.07 29.63 19.06
C THR A 359 -13.86 30.86 18.66
N SER A 360 -13.78 31.24 17.40
CA SER A 360 -14.63 32.32 16.87
C SER A 360 -16.07 31.86 16.58
N LEU A 361 -16.38 30.57 16.74
CA LEU A 361 -17.72 30.01 16.47
C LEU A 361 -18.75 30.54 17.47
N GLN A 362 -19.76 31.24 16.95
CA GLN A 362 -20.90 31.75 17.71
C GLN A 362 -22.11 30.81 17.58
N SER A 363 -23.16 31.03 18.41
CA SER A 363 -24.43 30.30 18.28
C SER A 363 -25.02 30.37 16.86
N GLN A 364 -24.81 31.49 16.18
CA GLN A 364 -25.24 31.72 14.81
C GLN A 364 -24.52 30.81 13.79
N ASP A 365 -23.24 30.50 14.00
CA ASP A 365 -22.46 29.61 13.14
C ASP A 365 -22.99 28.17 13.17
N TRP A 366 -23.48 27.71 14.31
CA TRP A 366 -24.08 26.38 14.41
C TRP A 366 -25.40 26.28 13.61
N ILE A 367 -26.21 27.34 13.64
CA ILE A 367 -27.42 27.42 12.81
C ILE A 367 -27.03 27.48 11.33
N LEU A 368 -26.00 28.26 10.99
CA LEU A 368 -25.44 28.34 9.64
C LEU A 368 -24.98 26.97 9.14
N ILE A 369 -24.27 26.19 9.95
CA ILE A 369 -23.84 24.82 9.62
C ILE A 369 -25.06 23.91 9.40
N GLU A 370 -26.02 23.91 10.32
CA GLU A 370 -27.23 23.06 10.22
C GLU A 370 -28.06 23.38 8.98
N GLN A 371 -28.29 24.67 8.69
CA GLN A 371 -29.01 25.10 7.48
C GLN A 371 -28.22 24.80 6.21
N SER A 372 -26.91 25.02 6.20
CA SER A 372 -26.04 24.68 5.06
C SER A 372 -26.03 23.18 4.76
N LEU A 373 -26.05 22.34 5.80
CA LEU A 373 -26.13 20.88 5.65
C LEU A 373 -27.45 20.46 4.98
N ARG A 374 -28.58 21.11 5.27
CA ARG A 374 -29.87 20.81 4.62
C ARG A 374 -29.82 21.09 3.12
N VAL A 375 -29.20 22.20 2.71
CA VAL A 375 -29.04 22.57 1.30
C VAL A 375 -28.05 21.63 0.59
N LEU A 376 -26.87 21.43 1.18
CA LEU A 376 -25.79 20.62 0.60
C LEU A 376 -26.12 19.12 0.55
N MET A 377 -27.01 18.62 1.41
CA MET A 377 -27.46 17.22 1.41
C MET A 377 -28.00 16.79 0.04
N LEU A 378 -28.71 17.68 -0.67
CA LEU A 378 -29.26 17.39 -2.00
C LEU A 378 -28.15 17.15 -3.04
N PHE A 379 -27.09 17.95 -3.00
CA PHE A 379 -25.91 17.72 -3.83
C PHE A 379 -25.17 16.45 -3.44
N ASN A 380 -25.19 16.07 -2.15
CA ASN A 380 -24.47 14.89 -1.65
C ASN A 380 -25.17 13.64 -2.15
N ALA A 381 -26.50 13.59 -2.01
CA ALA A 381 -27.32 12.52 -2.56
C ALA A 381 -27.15 12.40 -4.09
N ALA A 382 -27.17 13.52 -4.83
CA ALA A 382 -26.92 13.51 -6.27
C ALA A 382 -25.52 12.99 -6.62
N SER A 383 -24.50 13.37 -5.84
CA SER A 383 -23.12 12.89 -6.02
C SER A 383 -23.00 11.39 -5.75
N GLU A 384 -23.71 10.86 -4.76
CA GLU A 384 -23.73 9.44 -4.44
C GLU A 384 -24.38 8.62 -5.57
N ILE A 385 -25.55 9.06 -6.06
CA ILE A 385 -26.28 8.41 -7.16
C ILE A 385 -25.42 8.36 -8.42
N ILE A 386 -24.83 9.49 -8.84
CA ILE A 386 -24.05 9.54 -10.09
C ILE A 386 -22.67 8.88 -9.96
N SER A 387 -22.17 8.67 -8.75
CA SER A 387 -20.86 8.03 -8.52
C SER A 387 -20.93 6.51 -8.45
N ASP A 388 -22.12 5.92 -8.54
CA ASP A 388 -22.28 4.47 -8.54
C ASP A 388 -21.87 3.88 -9.90
N ALA A 389 -21.01 2.86 -9.87
CA ALA A 389 -20.40 2.27 -11.06
C ALA A 389 -21.24 1.14 -11.68
N SER A 390 -22.32 0.74 -11.01
CA SER A 390 -23.15 -0.42 -11.37
C SER A 390 -24.36 -0.09 -12.25
N HIS A 391 -24.65 1.19 -12.50
CA HIS A 391 -25.92 1.60 -13.11
C HIS A 391 -25.73 2.53 -14.31
N LEU A 392 -26.75 2.55 -15.17
CA LEU A 392 -26.90 3.53 -16.25
C LEU A 392 -26.95 4.95 -15.67
N THR A 393 -25.95 5.77 -15.99
CA THR A 393 -25.75 7.09 -15.36
C THR A 393 -26.14 8.26 -16.26
N ILE A 394 -26.22 8.08 -17.58
CA ILE A 394 -26.55 9.17 -18.52
C ILE A 394 -28.00 9.65 -18.38
N SER A 395 -28.95 8.73 -18.22
CA SER A 395 -30.36 9.05 -17.99
C SER A 395 -30.56 9.80 -16.67
N HIS A 396 -29.84 9.40 -15.63
CA HIS A 396 -29.79 10.09 -14.34
C HIS A 396 -29.16 11.48 -14.43
N ALA A 397 -28.27 11.76 -15.39
CA ALA A 397 -27.66 13.07 -15.51
C ALA A 397 -28.67 14.17 -15.88
N GLY A 398 -29.61 13.86 -16.77
CA GLY A 398 -30.74 14.74 -17.08
C GLY A 398 -31.67 14.91 -15.88
N LEU A 399 -32.09 13.78 -15.28
CA LEU A 399 -33.01 13.78 -14.15
C LEU A 399 -32.48 14.56 -12.95
N LEU A 400 -31.24 14.30 -12.53
CA LEU A 400 -30.61 14.98 -11.38
C LEU A 400 -30.46 16.48 -11.63
N SER A 401 -30.18 16.90 -12.86
CA SER A 401 -30.12 18.33 -13.20
C SER A 401 -31.47 19.02 -13.01
N SER A 402 -32.56 18.37 -13.45
CA SER A 402 -33.93 18.87 -13.28
C SER A 402 -34.36 18.86 -11.80
N VAL A 403 -34.12 17.76 -11.08
CA VAL A 403 -34.49 17.60 -9.67
C VAL A 403 -33.74 18.59 -8.78
N LEU A 404 -32.43 18.77 -8.99
CA LEU A 404 -31.65 19.76 -8.24
C LEU A 404 -32.20 21.17 -8.50
N SER A 405 -32.48 21.52 -9.75
CA SER A 405 -33.07 22.84 -10.05
C SER A 405 -34.40 23.05 -9.33
N GLN A 406 -35.31 22.07 -9.36
CA GLN A 406 -36.62 22.16 -8.72
C GLN A 406 -36.51 22.26 -7.19
N LYS A 407 -35.74 21.36 -6.57
CA LYS A 407 -35.60 21.34 -5.11
C LYS A 407 -34.87 22.58 -4.58
N MET A 408 -33.92 23.13 -5.33
CA MET A 408 -33.26 24.38 -4.94
C MET A 408 -34.20 25.58 -5.02
N THR A 409 -35.04 25.67 -6.06
CA THR A 409 -36.07 26.71 -6.15
C THR A 409 -37.11 26.59 -5.03
N ALA A 410 -37.48 25.38 -4.62
CA ALA A 410 -38.37 25.18 -3.48
C ALA A 410 -37.73 25.68 -2.17
N LEU A 411 -36.42 25.43 -1.98
CA LEU A 411 -35.67 25.91 -0.82
C LEU A 411 -35.47 27.42 -0.82
N SER A 412 -35.42 28.09 -1.99
CA SER A 412 -35.22 29.55 -2.07
C SER A 412 -36.41 30.35 -1.58
N ASN A 413 -37.58 29.73 -1.48
CA ASN A 413 -38.80 30.37 -0.98
C ASN A 413 -38.92 30.31 0.55
N ASN A 414 -37.91 29.78 1.26
CA ASN A 414 -37.92 29.71 2.72
C ASN A 414 -37.37 31.02 3.33
N PRO A 415 -38.19 31.85 3.99
CA PRO A 415 -37.76 33.12 4.57
C PRO A 415 -36.90 32.97 5.83
N GLU A 416 -36.82 31.78 6.44
CA GLU A 416 -36.09 31.54 7.70
C GLU A 416 -34.58 31.26 7.49
N LEU A 417 -34.09 31.32 6.25
CA LEU A 417 -32.68 31.07 5.94
C LEU A 417 -31.81 32.28 6.25
N LEU A 418 -30.63 32.04 6.83
CA LEU A 418 -29.62 33.08 7.06
C LEU A 418 -29.08 33.65 5.75
N ALA A 419 -28.64 34.92 5.77
CA ALA A 419 -28.12 35.62 4.59
C ALA A 419 -27.00 34.84 3.89
N ASP A 420 -26.06 34.25 4.65
CA ASP A 420 -24.99 33.42 4.07
C ASP A 420 -25.50 32.13 3.43
N VAL A 421 -26.58 31.53 3.97
CA VAL A 421 -27.24 30.35 3.40
C VAL A 421 -28.04 30.73 2.15
N GLN A 422 -28.67 31.89 2.15
CA GLN A 422 -29.33 32.45 0.97
C GLN A 422 -28.31 32.71 -0.14
N ASN A 423 -27.13 33.25 0.19
CA ASN A 423 -26.03 33.42 -0.76
C ASN A 423 -25.47 32.07 -1.24
N LEU A 424 -25.26 31.11 -0.35
CA LEU A 424 -24.89 29.72 -0.71
C LEU A 424 -25.89 29.16 -1.73
N LEU A 425 -27.19 29.28 -1.44
CA LEU A 425 -28.25 28.79 -2.30
C LEU A 425 -28.27 29.51 -3.65
N ALA A 426 -28.09 30.84 -3.67
CA ALA A 426 -28.02 31.64 -4.89
C ALA A 426 -26.86 31.19 -5.79
N LEU A 427 -25.66 30.98 -5.22
CA LEU A 427 -24.48 30.50 -5.95
C LEU A 427 -24.65 29.06 -6.46
N LEU A 428 -25.28 28.18 -5.66
CA LEU A 428 -25.61 26.82 -6.10
C LEU A 428 -26.62 26.86 -7.25
N MET A 429 -27.66 27.68 -7.16
CA MET A 429 -28.66 27.88 -8.23
C MET A 429 -28.02 28.46 -9.49
N GLN A 430 -27.14 29.45 -9.37
CA GLN A 430 -26.39 30.00 -10.48
C GLN A 430 -25.54 28.91 -11.16
N GLY A 431 -24.79 28.13 -10.37
CA GLY A 431 -24.02 27.00 -10.89
C GLY A 431 -24.87 25.94 -11.59
N ILE A 432 -26.07 25.63 -11.06
CA ILE A 432 -27.04 24.74 -11.71
C ILE A 432 -27.54 25.35 -13.03
N ARG A 433 -27.82 26.65 -13.08
CA ARG A 433 -28.28 27.33 -14.30
C ARG A 433 -27.20 27.32 -15.38
N GLU A 434 -25.98 27.74 -15.05
CA GLU A 434 -24.89 27.92 -16.01
C GLU A 434 -24.24 26.59 -16.40
N ARG A 435 -23.85 25.76 -15.42
CA ARG A 435 -22.97 24.61 -15.66
C ARG A 435 -23.74 23.32 -15.91
N LEU A 436 -24.94 23.16 -15.36
CA LEU A 436 -25.80 22.01 -15.65
C LEU A 436 -26.75 22.22 -16.85
N ALA A 437 -26.74 23.41 -17.47
CA ALA A 437 -27.49 23.66 -18.71
C ALA A 437 -27.08 22.71 -19.84
N VAL A 438 -25.78 22.37 -19.94
CA VAL A 438 -25.28 21.44 -20.97
C VAL A 438 -26.00 20.10 -20.91
N HIS A 439 -26.31 19.59 -19.71
CA HIS A 439 -27.07 18.36 -19.54
C HIS A 439 -28.56 18.51 -19.85
N ARG A 440 -29.17 19.66 -19.49
CA ARG A 440 -30.60 19.93 -19.75
C ARG A 440 -30.90 20.25 -21.21
N ASN A 441 -29.88 20.62 -21.98
CA ASN A 441 -30.02 20.99 -23.38
C ASN A 441 -29.42 19.95 -24.33
N SER A 442 -28.72 18.93 -23.81
CA SER A 442 -28.14 17.86 -24.62
C SER A 442 -29.24 16.92 -25.11
N ASP A 443 -29.40 16.83 -26.43
CA ASP A 443 -30.32 15.91 -27.09
C ASP A 443 -30.06 14.45 -26.67
N ILE A 444 -28.78 14.04 -26.61
CA ILE A 444 -28.36 12.70 -26.15
C ILE A 444 -28.84 12.42 -24.72
N VAL A 445 -28.59 13.34 -23.78
CA VAL A 445 -28.96 13.15 -22.36
C VAL A 445 -30.47 13.06 -22.20
N LEU A 446 -31.22 13.91 -22.88
CA LEU A 446 -32.68 13.95 -22.77
C LEU A 446 -33.36 12.76 -23.46
N LYS A 447 -32.86 12.33 -24.62
CA LYS A 447 -33.32 11.09 -25.28
C LYS A 447 -33.05 9.88 -24.39
N ALA A 448 -31.86 9.77 -23.81
CA ALA A 448 -31.53 8.70 -22.88
C ALA A 448 -32.43 8.71 -21.63
N MET A 449 -32.81 9.89 -21.14
CA MET A 449 -33.75 10.04 -20.03
C MET A 449 -35.17 9.55 -20.40
N LEU A 450 -35.66 9.85 -21.60
CA LEU A 450 -36.98 9.42 -22.06
C LEU A 450 -37.03 7.91 -22.36
N LEU A 451 -35.94 7.35 -22.89
CA LEU A 451 -35.76 5.92 -23.18
C LEU A 451 -35.37 5.08 -21.95
N ASP A 452 -35.23 5.69 -20.78
CA ASP A 452 -35.09 4.93 -19.53
C ASP A 452 -36.48 4.53 -19.01
N PRO A 453 -36.85 3.23 -19.03
CA PRO A 453 -38.16 2.75 -18.59
C PRO A 453 -38.50 3.05 -17.12
N ARG A 454 -37.52 3.44 -16.29
CA ARG A 454 -37.75 3.91 -14.91
C ARG A 454 -38.24 5.36 -14.85
N ILE A 455 -37.84 6.18 -15.83
CA ILE A 455 -38.02 7.64 -15.82
C ILE A 455 -39.13 8.06 -16.80
N LYS A 456 -38.97 7.76 -18.10
CA LYS A 456 -39.91 8.16 -19.18
C LYS A 456 -40.35 9.64 -19.07
N LYS A 457 -41.65 9.91 -19.26
CA LYS A 457 -42.28 11.23 -19.17
C LYS A 457 -42.12 11.88 -17.78
N ALA A 458 -41.90 11.10 -16.72
CA ALA A 458 -41.73 11.64 -15.37
C ALA A 458 -40.50 12.54 -15.24
N GLY A 459 -39.45 12.33 -16.06
CA GLY A 459 -38.27 13.20 -16.11
C GLY A 459 -38.53 14.61 -16.62
N PHE A 460 -39.70 14.87 -17.23
CA PHE A 460 -40.05 16.12 -17.90
C PHE A 460 -41.25 16.85 -17.27
N GLN A 461 -41.71 16.45 -16.08
CA GLN A 461 -42.95 16.94 -15.47
C GLN A 461 -43.10 18.48 -15.42
N ASN A 462 -42.00 19.23 -15.41
CA ASN A 462 -41.98 20.69 -15.35
C ASN A 462 -41.59 21.39 -16.66
N ASN A 463 -41.40 20.65 -17.77
CA ASN A 463 -41.04 21.22 -19.08
C ASN A 463 -41.64 20.40 -20.24
N LEU A 464 -42.95 20.59 -20.46
CA LEU A 464 -43.72 19.97 -21.54
C LEU A 464 -43.19 20.33 -22.93
N GLN A 465 -42.68 21.55 -23.11
CA GLN A 465 -42.07 21.96 -24.38
C GLN A 465 -40.84 21.11 -24.70
N LYS A 466 -39.92 20.94 -23.74
CA LYS A 466 -38.73 20.13 -23.94
C LYS A 466 -39.06 18.65 -24.14
N TYR A 467 -40.09 18.14 -23.46
CA TYR A 467 -40.62 16.81 -23.72
C TYR A 467 -41.05 16.66 -25.18
N GLN A 468 -41.79 17.62 -25.72
CA GLN A 468 -42.27 17.57 -27.10
C GLN A 468 -41.12 17.64 -28.10
N GLU A 469 -40.15 18.53 -27.89
CA GLU A 469 -38.93 18.60 -28.72
C GLU A 469 -38.17 17.27 -28.75
N VAL A 470 -38.03 16.61 -27.60
CA VAL A 470 -37.34 15.31 -27.50
C VAL A 470 -38.17 14.20 -28.14
N TYR A 471 -39.49 14.22 -27.96
CA TYR A 471 -40.42 13.30 -28.61
C TYR A 471 -40.28 13.36 -30.13
N ASP A 472 -40.36 14.57 -30.71
CA ASP A 472 -40.24 14.78 -32.15
C ASP A 472 -38.85 14.38 -32.66
N SER A 473 -37.80 14.66 -31.88
CA SER A 473 -36.42 14.25 -32.17
C SER A 473 -36.24 12.73 -32.20
N ILE A 474 -36.87 11.98 -31.27
CA ILE A 474 -36.86 10.50 -31.29
C ILE A 474 -37.66 9.98 -32.48
N VAL A 475 -38.83 10.55 -32.78
CA VAL A 475 -39.63 10.14 -33.95
C VAL A 475 -38.80 10.30 -35.23
N GLN A 476 -38.04 11.39 -35.36
CA GLN A 476 -37.16 11.59 -36.51
C GLN A 476 -36.05 10.53 -36.60
N ASP A 477 -35.41 10.18 -35.47
CA ASP A 477 -34.41 9.10 -35.43
C ASP A 477 -35.02 7.74 -35.82
N LEU A 478 -36.26 7.47 -35.39
CA LEU A 478 -36.99 6.25 -35.72
C LEU A 478 -37.39 6.20 -37.19
N ILE A 479 -37.80 7.31 -37.81
CA ILE A 479 -38.11 7.36 -39.25
C ILE A 479 -36.90 6.92 -40.09
N LEU A 480 -35.70 7.37 -39.71
CA LEU A 480 -34.45 6.99 -40.38
C LEU A 480 -34.16 5.49 -40.28
N LEU A 481 -34.63 4.82 -39.21
CA LEU A 481 -34.51 3.37 -39.03
C LEU A 481 -35.58 2.59 -39.81
N HIS A 482 -36.75 3.19 -40.07
CA HIS A 482 -37.85 2.58 -40.83
C HIS A 482 -37.75 2.81 -42.36
N THR A 483 -36.83 3.65 -42.82
CA THR A 483 -36.62 3.91 -44.25
C THR A 483 -35.70 2.83 -44.84
N PRO A 484 -36.08 2.09 -45.90
CA PRO A 484 -35.22 1.05 -46.47
C PRO A 484 -33.90 1.62 -47.00
N LYS A 485 -32.76 1.06 -46.56
CA LYS A 485 -31.46 1.37 -47.18
C LYS A 485 -31.37 0.66 -48.53
N SER A 486 -31.09 1.41 -49.58
CA SER A 486 -31.16 1.00 -50.99
C SER A 486 -30.01 0.10 -51.48
N GLU A 487 -29.39 -0.74 -50.64
CA GLU A 487 -28.20 -1.52 -51.06
C GLU A 487 -28.18 -3.03 -50.72
N ASP A 488 -29.18 -3.60 -50.05
CA ASP A 488 -29.20 -5.07 -49.85
C ASP A 488 -30.12 -5.76 -50.87
N THR A 489 -29.50 -6.47 -51.82
CA THR A 489 -30.17 -7.40 -52.74
C THR A 489 -30.83 -8.52 -51.91
N PRO A 490 -32.11 -8.87 -52.13
CA PRO A 490 -32.75 -9.89 -51.32
C PRO A 490 -32.24 -11.29 -51.72
N VAL A 491 -31.40 -11.88 -50.86
CA VAL A 491 -31.15 -13.32 -50.87
C VAL A 491 -32.42 -14.02 -50.38
N ALA A 492 -33.15 -14.61 -51.32
CA ALA A 492 -34.36 -15.38 -51.06
C ALA A 492 -34.05 -16.65 -50.26
N THR A 493 -34.20 -16.61 -48.93
CA THR A 493 -34.44 -17.82 -48.15
C THR A 493 -35.90 -18.24 -48.30
N LYS A 494 -36.12 -19.37 -48.97
CA LYS A 494 -37.42 -20.06 -49.14
C LYS A 494 -38.15 -20.18 -47.79
N ARG A 495 -39.21 -19.40 -47.58
CA ARG A 495 -40.22 -19.66 -46.55
C ARG A 495 -41.26 -20.65 -47.09
N ASN A 496 -41.56 -21.65 -46.28
CA ASN A 496 -42.46 -22.75 -46.57
C ASN A 496 -43.91 -22.23 -46.58
N LYS A 497 -44.60 -22.30 -47.72
CA LYS A 497 -45.93 -21.71 -47.94
C LYS A 497 -47.09 -22.49 -47.30
N ASP A 498 -46.83 -23.68 -46.75
CA ASP A 498 -47.90 -24.57 -46.31
C ASP A 498 -48.38 -24.33 -44.87
N THR A 499 -47.60 -23.62 -44.04
CA THR A 499 -48.00 -23.33 -42.64
C THR A 499 -48.89 -22.09 -42.48
N ASP A 500 -48.86 -21.15 -43.42
CA ASP A 500 -49.69 -19.93 -43.35
C ASP A 500 -51.15 -20.17 -43.73
N LEU A 501 -51.44 -21.24 -44.49
CA LEU A 501 -52.82 -21.58 -44.87
C LEU A 501 -53.63 -22.21 -43.72
N PHE A 502 -52.96 -22.78 -42.70
CA PHE A 502 -53.65 -23.50 -41.62
C PHE A 502 -54.21 -22.56 -40.54
N TYR A 503 -53.65 -21.35 -40.37
CA TYR A 503 -54.07 -20.40 -39.34
C TYR A 503 -54.98 -19.26 -39.85
N CYS A 504 -55.14 -19.12 -41.17
CA CYS A 504 -55.98 -18.07 -41.76
C CYS A 504 -57.49 -18.30 -41.52
N GLY A 505 -57.91 -19.50 -41.13
CA GLY A 505 -59.31 -19.83 -40.82
C GLY A 505 -59.80 -19.44 -39.43
N VAL A 506 -58.91 -19.03 -38.50
CA VAL A 506 -59.27 -18.74 -37.10
C VAL A 506 -59.37 -17.25 -36.79
N PHE A 507 -58.64 -16.41 -37.52
CA PHE A 507 -58.68 -14.95 -37.37
C PHE A 507 -59.28 -14.36 -38.65
N GLY A 508 -60.51 -13.84 -38.54
CA GLY A 508 -61.36 -13.38 -39.64
C GLY A 508 -60.73 -12.34 -40.58
N PRO A 509 -61.48 -11.91 -41.62
CA PRO A 509 -60.91 -11.20 -42.76
C PRO A 509 -60.21 -9.91 -42.30
N LYS A 510 -58.92 -9.81 -42.60
CA LYS A 510 -58.16 -8.57 -42.46
C LYS A 510 -58.84 -7.51 -43.34
N GLY A 511 -59.44 -6.51 -42.71
CA GLY A 511 -59.78 -5.26 -43.37
C GLY A 511 -58.53 -4.67 -44.04
N GLU A 512 -58.75 -4.01 -45.17
CA GLU A 512 -57.75 -3.28 -45.95
C GLU A 512 -56.84 -2.45 -45.04
N GLN A 513 -55.58 -2.87 -44.88
CA GLN A 513 -54.59 -2.11 -44.13
C GLN A 513 -54.17 -0.91 -44.98
N GLN A 514 -54.49 0.30 -44.51
CA GLN A 514 -53.90 1.53 -44.99
C GLN A 514 -52.36 1.41 -44.92
N ILE A 515 -51.66 1.91 -45.95
CA ILE A 515 -50.20 1.98 -45.96
C ILE A 515 -49.78 2.97 -44.88
N GLU A 516 -49.39 2.46 -43.70
CA GLU A 516 -48.85 3.27 -42.61
C GLU A 516 -47.51 3.87 -43.05
N THR A 517 -47.41 5.19 -43.01
CA THR A 517 -46.17 5.90 -43.33
C THR A 517 -45.09 5.59 -42.29
N PRO A 518 -43.78 5.67 -42.63
CA PRO A 518 -42.69 5.45 -41.66
C PRO A 518 -42.78 6.33 -40.40
N ARG A 519 -43.40 7.51 -40.53
CA ARG A 519 -43.67 8.42 -39.41
C ARG A 519 -44.75 7.89 -38.49
N GLU A 520 -45.84 7.34 -39.03
CA GLU A 520 -46.94 6.77 -38.24
C GLU A 520 -46.47 5.53 -37.47
N LEU A 521 -45.66 4.67 -38.10
CA LEU A 521 -45.01 3.52 -37.45
C LEU A 521 -44.11 3.95 -36.28
N ALA A 522 -43.24 4.93 -36.52
CA ALA A 522 -42.35 5.49 -35.49
C ALA A 522 -43.12 6.08 -34.30
N MET A 523 -44.18 6.85 -34.57
CA MET A 523 -45.04 7.42 -33.53
C MET A 523 -45.81 6.34 -32.75
N CYS A 524 -46.31 5.31 -33.43
CA CYS A 524 -47.03 4.21 -32.81
C CYS A 524 -46.14 3.45 -31.82
N GLU A 525 -44.93 3.08 -32.23
CA GLU A 525 -43.96 2.39 -31.37
C GLU A 525 -43.59 3.21 -30.13
N LEU A 526 -43.27 4.50 -30.30
CA LEU A 526 -42.94 5.41 -29.20
C LEU A 526 -44.11 5.63 -28.24
N ASN A 527 -45.31 5.82 -28.75
CA ASN A 527 -46.51 6.01 -27.91
C ASN A 527 -46.85 4.76 -27.11
N MET A 528 -46.70 3.58 -27.71
CA MET A 528 -46.91 2.31 -27.03
C MET A 528 -45.89 2.11 -25.89
N TYR A 529 -44.62 2.47 -26.11
CA TYR A 529 -43.59 2.45 -25.07
C TYR A 529 -43.91 3.44 -23.94
N LEU A 530 -44.23 4.69 -24.28
CA LEU A 530 -44.51 5.73 -23.28
C LEU A 530 -45.76 5.46 -22.46
N SER A 531 -46.71 4.70 -23.00
CA SER A 531 -47.94 4.28 -22.30
C SER A 531 -47.75 3.05 -21.41
N SER A 532 -46.63 2.32 -21.55
CA SER A 532 -46.32 1.16 -20.69
C SER A 532 -45.97 1.61 -19.27
N THR A 533 -46.21 0.73 -18.29
CA THR A 533 -45.88 1.00 -16.88
C THR A 533 -44.37 1.22 -16.67
N ASN A 534 -44.00 2.09 -15.75
CA ASN A 534 -42.59 2.23 -15.36
C ASN A 534 -42.13 0.99 -14.59
N ILE A 535 -40.85 0.65 -14.74
CA ILE A 535 -40.22 -0.37 -13.90
C ILE A 535 -39.66 0.24 -12.62
N GLU A 536 -39.44 -0.60 -11.61
CA GLU A 536 -38.86 -0.19 -10.32
C GLU A 536 -37.43 0.34 -10.47
N ILE A 537 -37.01 1.23 -9.56
CA ILE A 537 -35.71 1.92 -9.62
C ILE A 537 -34.52 0.96 -9.54
N ASP A 538 -34.68 -0.15 -8.83
CA ASP A 538 -33.65 -1.18 -8.60
C ASP A 538 -33.50 -2.18 -9.76
N GLN A 539 -34.43 -2.17 -10.73
CA GLN A 539 -34.36 -3.01 -11.93
C GLN A 539 -33.40 -2.44 -12.98
N ASP A 540 -32.81 -3.32 -13.80
CA ASP A 540 -31.86 -2.95 -14.87
C ASP A 540 -32.60 -2.63 -16.19
N PRO A 541 -32.53 -1.38 -16.68
CA PRO A 541 -33.17 -0.99 -17.94
C PRO A 541 -32.61 -1.70 -19.17
N VAL A 542 -31.33 -2.07 -19.19
CA VAL A 542 -30.73 -2.78 -20.35
C VAL A 542 -31.35 -4.16 -20.48
N GLN A 543 -31.54 -4.86 -19.35
CA GLN A 543 -32.25 -6.13 -19.33
C GLN A 543 -33.71 -5.98 -19.73
N TRP A 544 -34.38 -4.91 -19.30
CA TRP A 544 -35.76 -4.65 -19.73
C TRP A 544 -35.86 -4.50 -21.25
N TRP A 545 -35.01 -3.66 -21.85
CA TRP A 545 -34.96 -3.45 -23.30
C TRP A 545 -34.69 -4.74 -24.08
N LYS A 546 -33.82 -5.63 -23.57
CA LYS A 546 -33.59 -6.96 -24.15
C LYS A 546 -34.87 -7.79 -24.25
N HIS A 547 -35.70 -7.80 -23.21
CA HIS A 547 -36.95 -8.58 -23.21
C HIS A 547 -38.03 -7.95 -24.09
N GLN A 548 -37.98 -6.64 -24.30
CA GLN A 548 -38.99 -5.88 -25.04
C GLN A 548 -38.61 -5.60 -26.51
N HIS A 549 -37.45 -6.08 -26.98
CA HIS A 549 -36.96 -5.81 -28.33
C HIS A 549 -37.90 -6.28 -29.45
N ALA A 550 -38.69 -7.33 -29.22
CA ALA A 550 -39.66 -7.84 -30.19
C ALA A 550 -40.89 -6.93 -30.32
N ILE A 551 -41.21 -6.19 -29.27
CA ILE A 551 -42.35 -5.26 -29.20
C ILE A 551 -41.92 -3.86 -29.67
N TYR A 552 -40.69 -3.46 -29.35
CA TYR A 552 -40.13 -2.14 -29.68
C TYR A 552 -38.78 -2.27 -30.41
N PRO A 553 -38.75 -2.80 -31.65
CA PRO A 553 -37.51 -3.11 -32.35
C PRO A 553 -36.64 -1.89 -32.67
N SER A 554 -37.22 -0.77 -33.09
CA SER A 554 -36.45 0.41 -33.50
C SER A 554 -36.05 1.25 -32.29
N LEU A 555 -36.94 1.39 -31.29
CA LEU A 555 -36.61 2.02 -30.01
C LEU A 555 -35.52 1.25 -29.28
N PHE A 556 -35.53 -0.07 -29.33
CA PHE A 556 -34.48 -0.91 -28.74
C PHE A 556 -33.10 -0.60 -29.32
N LEU A 557 -33.00 -0.41 -30.64
CA LEU A 557 -31.74 -0.01 -31.29
C LEU A 557 -31.26 1.35 -30.81
N LEU A 558 -32.19 2.32 -30.70
CA LEU A 558 -31.89 3.67 -30.22
C LEU A 558 -31.50 3.68 -28.73
N ALA A 559 -32.19 2.90 -27.90
CA ALA A 559 -31.89 2.73 -26.49
C ALA A 559 -30.50 2.11 -26.29
N ASN A 560 -30.15 1.07 -27.05
CA ASN A 560 -28.81 0.48 -27.00
C ASN A 560 -27.71 1.46 -27.42
N LYS A 561 -27.99 2.34 -28.39
CA LYS A 561 -27.05 3.39 -28.81
C LYS A 561 -26.78 4.40 -27.69
N LEU A 562 -27.82 4.85 -27.00
CA LEU A 562 -27.72 5.97 -26.05
C LEU A 562 -27.41 5.53 -24.61
N LEU A 563 -27.97 4.42 -24.15
CA LEU A 563 -27.80 3.94 -22.78
C LEU A 563 -26.39 3.37 -22.51
N CYS A 564 -25.61 3.05 -23.54
CA CYS A 564 -24.20 2.65 -23.36
C CYS A 564 -23.29 3.79 -22.84
N ILE A 565 -23.75 5.04 -22.96
CA ILE A 565 -23.01 6.25 -22.61
C ILE A 565 -23.05 6.45 -21.08
N PRO A 566 -21.92 6.69 -20.40
CA PRO A 566 -21.93 7.05 -18.99
C PRO A 566 -22.20 8.54 -18.78
N GLY A 567 -22.85 8.90 -17.66
CA GLY A 567 -23.03 10.29 -17.22
C GLY A 567 -21.86 10.82 -16.36
N THR A 568 -20.83 10.01 -16.13
CA THR A 568 -19.72 10.30 -15.22
C THR A 568 -18.42 9.60 -15.60
N CYS A 569 -17.27 10.21 -15.29
CA CYS A 569 -15.95 9.57 -15.37
C CYS A 569 -15.43 9.07 -13.99
N VAL A 570 -16.26 9.14 -12.94
CA VAL A 570 -15.89 8.73 -11.56
C VAL A 570 -15.51 7.25 -11.41
N PRO A 571 -16.17 6.27 -12.07
CA PRO A 571 -15.74 4.88 -11.99
C PRO A 571 -14.26 4.71 -12.36
N CYS A 572 -13.81 5.38 -13.42
CA CYS A 572 -12.40 5.46 -13.82
C CYS A 572 -11.56 6.12 -12.70
N GLY A 573 -11.98 7.28 -12.19
CA GLY A 573 -11.27 7.98 -11.11
C GLY A 573 -11.14 7.20 -9.79
N LYS A 574 -12.13 6.37 -9.41
CA LYS A 574 -12.08 5.49 -8.22
C LYS A 574 -11.03 4.38 -8.39
N MET A 575 -10.95 3.82 -9.58
CA MET A 575 -9.96 2.80 -9.92
C MET A 575 -8.53 3.37 -9.90
N PHE A 576 -8.34 4.53 -10.51
CA PHE A 576 -7.04 5.19 -10.51
C PHE A 576 -6.70 5.83 -9.16
N SER A 577 -7.67 6.15 -8.30
CA SER A 577 -7.42 6.52 -6.90
C SER A 577 -6.89 5.33 -6.10
N LYS A 578 -7.43 4.12 -6.31
CA LYS A 578 -6.90 2.89 -5.73
C LYS A 578 -5.49 2.61 -6.26
N ALA A 579 -5.21 2.82 -7.56
CA ALA A 579 -3.86 2.71 -8.15
C ALA A 579 -2.90 3.82 -7.67
N GLY A 580 -3.41 5.04 -7.49
CA GLY A 580 -2.70 6.22 -6.98
C GLY A 580 -2.17 6.02 -5.57
N GLN A 581 -2.97 5.40 -4.70
CA GLN A 581 -2.59 5.00 -3.34
C GLN A 581 -1.53 3.88 -3.29
N ILE A 582 -1.27 3.21 -4.42
CA ILE A 582 -0.29 2.12 -4.55
C ILE A 582 1.11 2.65 -4.91
N HIS A 583 1.24 3.93 -5.29
CA HIS A 583 2.53 4.59 -5.54
C HIS A 583 3.26 4.97 -4.24
N ASN A 584 3.80 3.98 -3.54
CA ASN A 584 4.81 4.14 -2.47
C ASN A 584 6.17 3.57 -2.94
N ASP A 585 7.27 3.95 -2.29
CA ASP A 585 8.65 3.58 -2.66
C ASP A 585 8.95 2.07 -2.78
N LYS A 586 8.14 1.21 -2.14
CA LYS A 586 8.23 -0.26 -2.28
C LYS A 586 7.49 -0.82 -3.51
N ARG A 587 6.61 -0.04 -4.14
CA ARG A 587 5.74 -0.46 -5.26
C ARG A 587 5.98 0.35 -6.55
N SER A 588 6.83 1.38 -6.52
CA SER A 588 7.09 2.32 -7.62
C SER A 588 8.15 1.87 -8.65
N ARG A 589 8.56 0.59 -8.70
CA ARG A 589 9.69 0.13 -9.55
C ARG A 589 9.36 -0.33 -10.96
N LEU A 590 8.12 -0.22 -11.42
CA LEU A 590 7.81 -0.28 -12.85
C LEU A 590 7.94 1.11 -13.46
N LEU A 591 9.19 1.60 -13.51
CA LEU A 591 9.55 2.76 -14.32
C LEU A 591 9.62 2.34 -15.80
N PRO A 592 9.26 3.22 -16.76
CA PRO A 592 9.70 3.07 -18.14
C PRO A 592 11.21 2.87 -18.17
N LYS A 593 11.66 1.90 -18.98
CA LYS A 593 13.08 1.82 -19.33
C LYS A 593 13.47 3.18 -19.90
N LYS A 594 14.53 3.79 -19.34
CA LYS A 594 15.18 4.96 -19.94
C LYS A 594 15.77 4.50 -21.27
N ASP A 595 15.19 4.92 -22.37
CA ASP A 595 15.90 4.93 -23.64
C ASP A 595 16.68 6.25 -23.71
N GLU A 596 18.00 6.12 -23.68
CA GLU A 596 18.94 7.19 -23.97
C GLU A 596 19.01 7.39 -25.49
N SER A 597 18.52 8.52 -26.02
CA SER A 597 19.13 9.35 -27.08
C SER A 597 18.16 10.39 -27.67
N PRO A 598 18.67 11.52 -28.22
CA PRO A 598 18.07 12.85 -28.07
C PRO A 598 17.27 13.38 -29.27
N CYS A 599 16.65 14.54 -29.05
CA CYS A 599 15.91 15.41 -29.96
C CYS A 599 16.43 15.47 -31.41
N TYR A 600 15.50 15.47 -32.38
CA TYR A 600 15.71 16.12 -33.67
C TYR A 600 14.90 17.42 -33.71
N ASN A 601 15.61 18.55 -33.81
CA ASN A 601 15.07 19.83 -34.28
C ASN A 601 14.83 19.72 -35.79
N MET A 602 13.72 20.30 -36.23
CA MET A 602 13.41 20.57 -37.63
C MET A 602 14.24 21.77 -38.11
N GLU A 603 15.21 21.54 -38.98
CA GLU A 603 15.61 22.42 -40.10
C GLU A 603 16.66 21.66 -40.94
N GLU A 604 16.48 21.69 -42.27
CA GLU A 604 17.24 20.98 -43.33
C GLU A 604 16.91 19.50 -43.57
N LEU A 605 16.12 19.22 -44.62
CA LEU A 605 16.46 18.32 -45.73
C LEU A 605 15.28 18.20 -46.71
N GLU A 606 15.28 19.10 -47.71
CA GLU A 606 14.88 18.71 -49.06
C GLU A 606 15.90 17.68 -49.59
N ASN A 607 15.41 16.67 -50.30
CA ASN A 607 16.16 15.69 -51.11
C ASN A 607 17.04 14.65 -50.35
N GLN A 608 16.52 13.42 -50.20
CA GLN A 608 17.03 12.18 -50.85
C GLN A 608 16.49 10.92 -50.15
N GLN A 609 16.29 9.86 -50.95
CA GLN A 609 15.67 8.59 -50.62
C GLN A 609 16.61 7.61 -49.88
N GLN A 610 16.01 6.73 -49.06
CA GLN A 610 16.42 5.36 -48.60
C GLN A 610 16.68 5.12 -47.08
N PRO A 611 16.43 3.89 -46.56
CA PRO A 611 15.83 3.70 -45.22
C PRO A 611 16.69 2.98 -44.13
N SER A 612 16.19 3.04 -42.88
CA SER A 612 16.40 2.18 -41.66
C SER A 612 17.43 2.64 -40.59
N PRO A 613 17.32 2.25 -39.27
CA PRO A 613 16.46 1.24 -38.64
C PRO A 613 15.58 1.67 -37.43
N SER A 614 14.35 1.13 -37.43
CA SER A 614 13.44 0.74 -36.32
C SER A 614 13.46 1.49 -34.97
N ASN A 615 12.56 2.45 -34.85
CA ASN A 615 11.80 2.70 -33.61
C ASN A 615 10.86 1.51 -33.36
N ASP A 616 11.02 0.75 -32.28
CA ASP A 616 10.11 -0.36 -31.97
C ASP A 616 8.93 0.11 -31.07
N PRO A 617 7.70 0.28 -31.61
CA PRO A 617 6.51 0.61 -30.82
C PRO A 617 6.12 -0.46 -29.78
N GLN A 618 6.68 -1.68 -29.81
CA GLN A 618 6.38 -2.71 -28.81
C GLN A 618 6.91 -2.38 -27.40
N GLN A 619 8.02 -1.64 -27.27
CA GLN A 619 8.61 -1.36 -25.94
C GLN A 619 7.85 -0.29 -25.15
N ARG A 620 7.31 0.75 -25.82
CA ARG A 620 6.41 1.73 -25.18
C ARG A 620 5.09 1.08 -24.72
N ARG A 621 4.59 0.10 -25.47
CA ARG A 621 3.39 -0.67 -25.12
C ARG A 621 3.57 -1.45 -23.82
N MET A 622 4.75 -2.01 -23.52
CA MET A 622 4.97 -2.86 -22.32
C MET A 622 4.79 -2.13 -20.97
N THR A 623 5.15 -0.84 -20.84
CA THR A 623 4.98 -0.12 -19.57
C THR A 623 3.55 0.35 -19.32
N THR A 624 2.84 0.70 -20.37
CA THR A 624 1.42 1.02 -20.35
C THR A 624 0.57 -0.24 -20.15
N ALA A 625 0.98 -1.34 -20.79
CA ALA A 625 0.37 -2.65 -20.71
C ALA A 625 0.22 -3.19 -19.29
N ASN A 626 1.29 -3.07 -18.51
CA ASN A 626 1.34 -3.50 -17.12
C ASN A 626 0.31 -2.76 -16.24
N ARG A 627 0.03 -1.50 -16.59
CA ARG A 627 -0.94 -0.64 -15.88
C ARG A 627 -2.36 -0.98 -16.34
N ILE A 628 -2.59 -1.10 -17.65
CA ILE A 628 -3.91 -1.42 -18.21
C ILE A 628 -4.41 -2.80 -17.71
N GLN A 629 -3.56 -3.82 -17.68
CA GLN A 629 -3.97 -5.15 -17.20
C GLN A 629 -4.39 -5.15 -15.73
N GLN A 630 -3.57 -4.57 -14.84
CA GLN A 630 -3.89 -4.47 -13.41
C GLN A 630 -5.22 -3.72 -13.19
N ILE A 631 -5.48 -2.70 -14.00
CA ILE A 631 -6.65 -1.86 -13.83
C ILE A 631 -7.90 -2.55 -14.44
N GLN A 632 -7.79 -3.26 -15.56
CA GLN A 632 -8.89 -4.06 -16.12
C GLN A 632 -9.31 -5.22 -15.20
N GLU A 633 -8.37 -5.85 -14.50
CA GLU A 633 -8.69 -6.88 -13.50
C GLU A 633 -9.40 -6.29 -12.27
N LEU A 634 -9.07 -5.05 -11.87
CA LEU A 634 -9.82 -4.31 -10.85
C LEU A 634 -11.26 -3.99 -11.27
N ILE A 635 -11.54 -3.78 -12.58
CA ILE A 635 -12.92 -3.60 -13.10
C ILE A 635 -13.72 -4.87 -12.87
N ALA A 636 -13.15 -6.02 -13.23
CA ALA A 636 -13.81 -7.32 -13.08
C ALA A 636 -14.17 -7.58 -11.61
N LEU A 637 -13.27 -7.25 -10.68
CA LEU A 637 -13.47 -7.41 -9.24
C LEU A 637 -14.54 -6.47 -8.65
N GLU A 638 -14.62 -5.22 -9.13
CA GLU A 638 -15.68 -4.28 -8.72
C GLU A 638 -17.04 -4.76 -9.24
N LYS A 639 -17.10 -5.20 -10.50
CA LYS A 639 -18.32 -5.76 -11.13
C LYS A 639 -18.82 -7.02 -10.41
N GLU A 640 -17.92 -7.92 -10.01
CA GLU A 640 -18.27 -9.14 -9.29
C GLU A 640 -18.74 -8.86 -7.85
N LYS A 641 -18.12 -7.90 -7.15
CA LYS A 641 -18.60 -7.45 -5.83
C LYS A 641 -19.97 -6.79 -5.90
N ILE A 642 -20.20 -5.99 -6.93
CA ILE A 642 -21.50 -5.34 -7.20
C ILE A 642 -22.56 -6.39 -7.51
N ALA A 643 -22.26 -7.37 -8.37
CA ALA A 643 -23.18 -8.46 -8.70
C ALA A 643 -23.54 -9.30 -7.45
N ASN A 644 -22.57 -9.55 -6.58
CA ASN A 644 -22.80 -10.24 -5.31
C ASN A 644 -23.62 -9.40 -4.30
N ILE A 645 -23.46 -8.08 -4.27
CA ILE A 645 -24.27 -7.18 -3.42
C ILE A 645 -25.71 -7.06 -3.96
N ALA A 646 -25.90 -7.04 -5.28
CA ALA A 646 -27.21 -7.06 -5.91
C ALA A 646 -27.95 -8.38 -5.66
N ALA A 647 -27.25 -9.52 -5.71
CA ALA A 647 -27.80 -10.83 -5.37
C ALA A 647 -28.23 -10.95 -3.90
N ILE A 648 -27.58 -10.20 -2.99
CA ILE A 648 -27.95 -10.17 -1.55
C ILE A 648 -29.18 -9.27 -1.32
N LYS A 649 -29.37 -8.18 -2.08
CA LYS A 649 -30.53 -7.29 -1.96
C LYS A 649 -31.85 -7.90 -2.49
N ASN A 650 -31.77 -8.78 -3.49
CA ASN A 650 -32.96 -9.45 -4.04
C ASN A 650 -33.56 -10.54 -3.13
N ASN A 651 -32.95 -10.82 -1.96
CA ASN A 651 -33.43 -11.84 -1.02
C ASN A 651 -34.02 -11.28 0.28
N THR A 652 -34.31 -9.98 0.36
CA THR A 652 -34.94 -9.37 1.54
C THR A 652 -36.07 -8.41 1.17
N SER A 653 -37.23 -8.96 0.81
CA SER A 653 -38.51 -8.24 0.82
C SER A 653 -39.29 -8.61 2.08
N ILE A 654 -39.20 -7.78 3.13
CA ILE A 654 -40.18 -7.76 4.22
C ILE A 654 -40.55 -6.30 4.51
N ASP A 655 -41.83 -6.02 4.28
CA ASP A 655 -42.55 -4.77 4.47
C ASP A 655 -42.65 -4.39 5.97
N PRO A 656 -42.24 -3.17 6.39
CA PRO A 656 -42.23 -2.78 7.79
C PRO A 656 -43.52 -2.09 8.25
N PHE A 657 -44.70 -2.32 7.67
CA PHE A 657 -45.97 -1.85 8.28
C PHE A 657 -47.15 -2.80 8.04
N ALA A 658 -47.30 -3.82 8.87
CA ALA A 658 -48.57 -4.53 9.04
C ALA A 658 -48.80 -4.87 10.52
N THR A 659 -49.53 -4.00 11.21
CA THR A 659 -50.13 -4.26 12.51
C THR A 659 -51.33 -5.19 12.37
N ASN A 660 -51.39 -6.29 13.12
CA ASN A 660 -52.66 -6.83 13.61
C ASN A 660 -52.50 -7.67 14.89
N HIS A 661 -53.31 -7.32 15.88
CA HIS A 661 -53.52 -8.03 17.13
C HIS A 661 -54.25 -9.37 16.91
N SER A 662 -53.91 -10.41 17.67
CA SER A 662 -54.88 -11.07 18.59
C SER A 662 -54.36 -12.36 19.24
N THR A 663 -54.71 -12.48 20.53
CA THR A 663 -54.97 -13.68 21.35
C THR A 663 -53.83 -14.53 21.93
N GLN A 664 -53.66 -14.38 23.26
CA GLN A 664 -53.05 -15.34 24.17
C GLN A 664 -54.01 -16.49 24.51
N ARG A 665 -53.50 -17.73 24.61
CA ARG A 665 -53.98 -18.78 25.54
C ARG A 665 -52.81 -19.69 25.96
N GLY A 666 -52.73 -20.04 27.24
CA GLY A 666 -52.03 -21.22 27.79
C GLY A 666 -50.51 -21.12 27.99
N GLY A 667 -50.06 -20.95 29.25
CA GLY A 667 -48.67 -20.62 29.61
C GLY A 667 -47.64 -21.75 29.46
N PHE A 668 -46.69 -21.57 28.54
CA PHE A 668 -45.45 -22.35 28.49
C PHE A 668 -44.43 -21.81 29.52
N ARG A 669 -43.95 -22.66 30.43
CA ARG A 669 -43.05 -22.29 31.55
C ARG A 669 -41.64 -21.83 31.14
N SER A 670 -41.23 -22.02 29.88
CA SER A 670 -39.85 -21.75 29.45
C SER A 670 -39.71 -20.44 28.67
N PRO A 671 -38.79 -19.52 29.05
CA PRO A 671 -38.57 -18.25 28.36
C PRO A 671 -38.18 -18.40 26.89
N ILE A 672 -37.71 -19.59 26.49
CA ILE A 672 -37.28 -19.87 25.12
C ILE A 672 -38.41 -19.75 24.10
N TRP A 673 -39.65 -19.97 24.50
CA TRP A 673 -40.80 -19.88 23.59
C TRP A 673 -41.06 -18.45 23.09
N LYS A 674 -40.45 -17.42 23.72
CA LYS A 674 -40.44 -16.04 23.18
C LYS A 674 -39.69 -15.93 21.84
N HIS A 675 -38.81 -16.88 21.55
CA HIS A 675 -37.96 -16.91 20.35
C HIS A 675 -38.52 -17.82 19.23
N PHE A 676 -39.65 -18.49 19.47
CA PHE A 676 -40.26 -19.44 18.53
C PHE A 676 -41.78 -19.20 18.39
N MET A 677 -42.36 -19.61 17.28
CA MET A 677 -43.82 -19.69 17.09
C MET A 677 -44.22 -21.17 17.20
N HIS A 678 -45.14 -21.49 18.09
CA HIS A 678 -45.50 -22.87 18.43
C HIS A 678 -46.67 -23.38 17.58
N SER A 679 -46.59 -24.64 17.16
CA SER A 679 -47.65 -25.45 16.56
C SER A 679 -47.59 -26.86 17.20
N GLU A 680 -48.68 -27.63 17.20
CA GLU A 680 -48.87 -28.84 18.02
C GLU A 680 -47.71 -29.86 18.00
N LYS A 681 -46.96 -29.96 16.88
CA LYS A 681 -45.82 -30.89 16.73
C LYS A 681 -44.53 -30.22 16.23
N SER A 682 -44.53 -28.88 16.13
CA SER A 682 -43.38 -28.16 15.59
C SER A 682 -43.31 -26.71 16.06
N ALA A 683 -42.10 -26.17 16.10
CA ALA A 683 -41.84 -24.80 16.48
C ALA A 683 -40.99 -24.12 15.41
N GLN A 684 -41.45 -22.97 14.92
CA GLN A 684 -40.71 -22.17 13.94
C GLN A 684 -39.85 -21.13 14.63
N CYS A 685 -38.56 -21.06 14.29
CA CYS A 685 -37.66 -20.03 14.80
C CYS A 685 -38.07 -18.66 14.27
N ARG A 686 -38.23 -17.66 15.14
CA ARG A 686 -38.60 -16.30 14.72
C ARG A 686 -37.47 -15.55 13.99
N TYR A 687 -36.24 -16.06 14.02
CA TYR A 687 -35.06 -15.36 13.50
C TYR A 687 -34.52 -15.91 12.17
N CYS A 688 -34.63 -17.23 11.93
CA CYS A 688 -34.26 -17.83 10.64
C CYS A 688 -35.43 -18.56 9.97
N LEU A 689 -36.64 -18.49 10.56
CA LEU A 689 -37.86 -19.11 10.04
C LEU A 689 -37.80 -20.65 9.89
N LYS A 690 -36.73 -21.30 10.36
CA LYS A 690 -36.58 -22.76 10.32
C LYS A 690 -37.57 -23.43 11.27
N VAL A 691 -38.33 -24.39 10.74
CA VAL A 691 -39.28 -25.22 11.50
C VAL A 691 -38.55 -26.41 12.11
N LEU A 692 -38.72 -26.60 13.42
CA LEU A 692 -38.10 -27.67 14.20
C LEU A 692 -39.21 -28.55 14.78
N ARG A 693 -39.08 -29.88 14.68
CA ARG A 693 -40.00 -30.79 15.37
C ARG A 693 -39.80 -30.69 16.88
N CYS A 694 -40.90 -30.51 17.60
CA CYS A 694 -40.95 -30.56 19.06
C CYS A 694 -42.18 -31.37 19.46
N ASN A 695 -41.98 -32.41 20.25
CA ASN A 695 -43.07 -33.19 20.85
C ASN A 695 -43.29 -32.65 22.27
N GLY A 696 -44.44 -31.99 22.49
CA GLY A 696 -44.79 -31.40 23.79
C GLY A 696 -43.83 -30.31 24.29
N ASP A 697 -43.70 -30.17 25.61
CA ASP A 697 -42.94 -29.11 26.30
C ASP A 697 -41.40 -29.24 26.21
N THR A 698 -40.88 -30.13 25.35
CA THR A 698 -39.44 -30.38 25.24
C THR A 698 -38.72 -29.24 24.48
N THR A 699 -37.89 -28.47 25.19
CA THR A 699 -37.23 -27.26 24.64
C THR A 699 -35.77 -27.46 24.19
N SER A 700 -35.25 -28.69 24.29
CA SER A 700 -33.84 -29.02 24.07
C SER A 700 -33.37 -28.75 22.63
N ASN A 701 -34.20 -29.11 21.64
CA ASN A 701 -33.91 -28.87 20.22
C ASN A 701 -33.91 -27.37 19.89
N LEU A 702 -34.80 -26.61 20.54
CA LEU A 702 -34.90 -25.15 20.39
C LEU A 702 -33.68 -24.43 20.98
N LYS A 703 -33.21 -24.86 22.17
CA LYS A 703 -31.98 -24.33 22.80
C LYS A 703 -30.76 -24.56 21.93
N ARG A 704 -30.61 -25.79 21.41
CA ARG A 704 -29.49 -26.16 20.53
C ARG A 704 -29.49 -25.35 19.24
N HIS A 705 -30.68 -25.15 18.66
CA HIS A 705 -30.84 -24.33 17.46
C HIS A 705 -30.42 -22.87 17.69
N LEU A 706 -30.91 -22.21 18.75
CA LEU A 706 -30.50 -20.83 19.05
C LEU A 706 -28.99 -20.75 19.33
N ALA A 707 -28.42 -21.72 20.06
CA ALA A 707 -27.00 -21.72 20.38
C ALA A 707 -26.07 -21.93 19.18
N ALA A 708 -26.51 -22.72 18.18
CA ALA A 708 -25.74 -23.06 17.00
C ALA A 708 -25.93 -22.04 15.85
N ILE A 709 -27.17 -21.60 15.61
CA ILE A 709 -27.52 -20.78 14.44
C ILE A 709 -27.63 -19.28 14.81
N HIS A 710 -27.95 -18.97 16.08
CA HIS A 710 -28.13 -17.59 16.55
C HIS A 710 -27.28 -17.27 17.80
N PRO A 711 -25.94 -17.50 17.77
CA PRO A 711 -25.08 -17.42 18.94
C PRO A 711 -24.95 -16.01 19.55
N THR A 712 -25.36 -14.98 18.82
CA THR A 712 -25.31 -13.57 19.22
C THR A 712 -26.51 -13.13 20.07
N LEU A 713 -27.59 -13.92 20.14
CA LEU A 713 -28.76 -13.59 20.96
C LEU A 713 -28.40 -13.57 22.44
N SER A 714 -28.86 -12.55 23.16
CA SER A 714 -28.62 -12.36 24.60
C SER A 714 -29.00 -13.58 25.45
N PHE A 715 -30.06 -14.29 25.06
CA PHE A 715 -30.51 -15.53 25.69
C PHE A 715 -29.49 -16.69 25.59
N VAL A 716 -28.70 -16.77 24.51
CA VAL A 716 -27.64 -17.81 24.34
C VAL A 716 -26.43 -17.52 25.23
N LYS A 717 -26.10 -16.24 25.46
CA LYS A 717 -25.09 -15.83 26.45
C LYS A 717 -25.51 -16.22 27.87
N TYR A 718 -26.81 -16.16 28.18
CA TYR A 718 -27.37 -16.61 29.45
C TYR A 718 -27.29 -18.14 29.63
N LEU A 719 -27.57 -18.94 28.58
CA LEU A 719 -27.48 -20.41 28.63
C LEU A 719 -26.05 -20.92 28.83
N ARG A 720 -25.02 -20.24 28.30
CA ARG A 720 -23.61 -20.61 28.48
C ARG A 720 -23.06 -20.34 29.88
N ARG A 721 -23.69 -19.46 30.66
CA ARG A 721 -23.26 -19.10 32.03
C ARG A 721 -23.67 -20.11 33.11
N ARG A 722 -24.50 -21.11 32.80
CA ARG A 722 -25.04 -22.09 33.77
C ARG A 722 -24.45 -23.51 33.68
N ALA A 723 -23.39 -23.73 32.90
CA ALA A 723 -22.66 -25.00 32.97
C ALA A 723 -21.80 -25.06 34.26
N PRO A 724 -21.93 -26.07 35.14
CA PRO A 724 -21.13 -26.15 36.36
C PRO A 724 -19.66 -26.53 36.07
N PRO A 725 -18.69 -26.12 36.91
CA PRO A 725 -17.29 -26.47 36.75
C PRO A 725 -16.98 -27.88 37.30
N ALA A 726 -16.27 -28.70 36.52
CA ALA A 726 -15.77 -29.99 36.98
C ALA A 726 -14.46 -29.83 37.78
N ARG A 727 -14.42 -30.49 38.94
CA ARG A 727 -13.39 -30.51 40.00
C ARG A 727 -12.06 -31.12 39.55
N SER A 728 -10.98 -30.65 40.18
CA SER A 728 -9.67 -31.30 40.28
C SER A 728 -9.71 -32.54 41.17
N LYS A 729 -8.94 -33.59 40.79
CA LYS A 729 -8.36 -34.66 41.62
C LYS A 729 -7.50 -35.57 40.72
N THR A 730 -6.17 -35.49 40.84
CA THR A 730 -5.23 -36.42 41.53
C THR A 730 -4.74 -37.59 40.67
N ASN A 731 -3.40 -37.66 40.55
CA ASN A 731 -2.60 -38.79 40.08
C ASN A 731 -3.02 -40.11 40.75
N VAL A 732 -3.24 -41.18 39.98
CA VAL A 732 -2.86 -42.58 40.23
C VAL A 732 -2.96 -43.34 38.89
N GLU A 733 -1.85 -43.92 38.41
CA GLU A 733 -1.84 -45.09 37.51
C GLU A 733 -2.08 -46.36 38.36
N PRO A 734 -2.80 -47.39 37.89
CA PRO A 734 -2.14 -48.44 37.10
C PRO A 734 -3.00 -49.24 36.09
N GLN A 735 -2.31 -49.70 35.05
CA GLN A 735 -2.24 -51.03 34.40
C GLN A 735 -3.42 -52.04 34.35
N THR A 736 -3.35 -52.81 33.25
CA THR A 736 -3.76 -54.22 32.97
C THR A 736 -5.20 -54.55 32.50
N SER A 737 -5.28 -55.01 31.24
CA SER A 737 -5.87 -56.28 30.72
C SER A 737 -7.02 -56.91 31.54
N GLU A 738 -8.12 -57.42 30.98
CA GLU A 738 -8.30 -58.35 29.87
C GLU A 738 -9.85 -58.48 29.70
N ALA A 739 -10.40 -58.37 28.49
CA ALA A 739 -10.84 -59.50 27.66
C ALA A 739 -12.27 -60.03 27.90
N ILE A 740 -13.07 -59.97 26.81
CA ILE A 740 -13.89 -61.06 26.22
C ILE A 740 -15.20 -61.39 27.01
N SER A 741 -16.40 -61.51 26.44
CA SER A 741 -16.81 -62.16 25.19
C SER A 741 -18.29 -61.91 24.87
N LEU A 742 -18.55 -61.79 23.55
CA LEU A 742 -19.51 -62.57 22.73
C LEU A 742 -21.01 -62.41 23.01
N ASP A 743 -21.76 -61.78 22.10
CA ASP A 743 -22.27 -62.28 20.81
C ASP A 743 -23.57 -63.08 20.96
N ASN A 744 -24.61 -62.62 20.26
CA ASN A 744 -25.45 -63.48 19.45
C ASN A 744 -26.27 -62.61 18.48
N SER A 745 -25.80 -62.63 17.25
CA SER A 745 -26.51 -62.30 16.03
C SER A 745 -27.66 -63.27 15.76
N GLU A 746 -28.76 -62.78 15.20
CA GLU A 746 -29.55 -63.56 14.24
C GLU A 746 -29.76 -62.78 12.94
N HIS A 747 -29.24 -63.40 11.89
CA HIS A 747 -29.43 -63.12 10.47
C HIS A 747 -30.78 -63.67 9.98
N SER A 748 -31.35 -63.04 8.94
CA SER A 748 -31.58 -63.66 7.61
C SER A 748 -32.55 -62.83 6.76
N VAL A 749 -32.59 -62.85 5.43
CA VAL A 749 -31.69 -63.15 4.29
C VAL A 749 -32.58 -62.92 3.06
N THR A 750 -32.05 -62.30 1.99
CA THR A 750 -32.19 -62.83 0.61
C THR A 750 -31.09 -62.26 -0.30
N ASN A 751 -30.23 -63.18 -0.78
CA ASN A 751 -29.30 -63.08 -1.93
C ASN A 751 -30.08 -62.98 -3.25
N THR A 752 -29.57 -62.55 -4.43
CA THR A 752 -28.45 -63.03 -5.31
C THR A 752 -28.36 -62.04 -6.52
N GLN A 753 -27.27 -61.35 -6.92
CA GLN A 753 -26.00 -61.66 -7.65
C GLN A 753 -25.82 -60.75 -8.93
N PRO A 754 -24.60 -60.54 -9.50
CA PRO A 754 -24.02 -59.24 -9.97
C PRO A 754 -23.76 -59.13 -11.51
N PRO A 755 -23.20 -58.03 -12.12
CA PRO A 755 -21.72 -57.83 -12.22
C PRO A 755 -21.14 -56.39 -12.47
N ALA A 756 -19.83 -56.26 -12.19
CA ALA A 756 -18.77 -55.52 -12.89
C ALA A 756 -18.82 -53.99 -13.12
N GLN A 757 -17.98 -53.25 -12.37
CA GLN A 757 -16.95 -52.28 -12.83
C GLN A 757 -16.69 -51.18 -11.78
N SER A 758 -15.50 -51.18 -11.16
CA SER A 758 -14.66 -49.97 -11.02
C SER A 758 -13.36 -50.33 -10.29
N VAL A 759 -12.36 -50.71 -11.06
CA VAL A 759 -10.96 -50.52 -10.68
C VAL A 759 -10.71 -49.00 -10.60
N LEU A 760 -9.87 -48.57 -9.64
CA LEU A 760 -9.40 -47.21 -9.33
C LEU A 760 -10.12 -46.50 -8.18
N ASN A 761 -9.70 -46.80 -6.95
CA ASN A 761 -9.71 -45.84 -5.85
C ASN A 761 -8.54 -46.14 -4.89
N ASP A 762 -7.33 -45.86 -5.36
CA ASP A 762 -6.18 -45.66 -4.50
C ASP A 762 -5.55 -44.28 -4.84
N ALA A 763 -5.69 -43.34 -3.90
CA ALA A 763 -4.87 -42.13 -3.66
C ALA A 763 -5.67 -40.82 -3.43
N GLN A 764 -6.15 -40.61 -2.20
CA GLN A 764 -6.30 -39.26 -1.61
C GLN A 764 -5.80 -39.28 -0.16
N LYS A 765 -4.49 -39.07 0.04
CA LYS A 765 -3.93 -38.81 1.39
C LYS A 765 -4.01 -37.31 1.67
N SER A 766 -4.82 -36.92 2.65
CA SER A 766 -4.86 -35.56 3.19
C SER A 766 -3.49 -35.13 3.71
N VAL A 767 -3.12 -33.85 3.58
CA VAL A 767 -1.86 -33.31 4.13
C VAL A 767 -1.78 -33.60 5.62
N ASN A 768 -0.68 -34.22 6.07
CA ASN A 768 -0.45 -34.50 7.50
C ASN A 768 -0.52 -33.19 8.31
N ASN A 769 -1.14 -33.26 9.50
CA ASN A 769 -1.32 -32.16 10.43
C ASN A 769 -0.02 -31.39 10.74
N GLU A 770 1.13 -32.05 10.81
CA GLU A 770 2.41 -31.37 11.05
C GLU A 770 2.82 -30.48 9.86
N THR A 771 2.74 -31.01 8.64
CA THR A 771 3.01 -30.25 7.41
C THR A 771 2.05 -29.07 7.27
N ARG A 772 0.78 -29.29 7.61
CA ARG A 772 -0.23 -28.21 7.61
C ARG A 772 0.16 -27.07 8.54
N ARG A 773 0.58 -27.36 9.77
CA ARG A 773 1.02 -26.31 10.73
C ARG A 773 2.24 -25.54 10.21
N LYS A 774 3.20 -26.21 9.56
CA LYS A 774 4.37 -25.55 8.95
C LYS A 774 3.96 -24.62 7.81
N LEU A 775 3.05 -25.07 6.94
CA LEU A 775 2.48 -24.26 5.86
C LEU A 775 1.73 -23.03 6.40
N ASP A 776 0.86 -23.21 7.38
CA ASP A 776 0.14 -22.11 8.05
C ASP A 776 1.14 -21.08 8.61
N ARG A 777 2.23 -21.54 9.24
CA ARG A 777 3.25 -20.65 9.78
C ARG A 777 3.98 -19.86 8.69
N LEU A 778 4.36 -20.49 7.58
CA LEU A 778 5.00 -19.81 6.46
C LEU A 778 4.10 -18.73 5.84
N VAL A 779 2.79 -18.96 5.77
CA VAL A 779 1.82 -17.94 5.32
C VAL A 779 1.79 -16.77 6.28
N LEU A 780 1.76 -17.01 7.59
CA LEU A 780 1.79 -15.93 8.59
C LEU A 780 3.08 -15.13 8.51
N ASP A 781 4.23 -15.79 8.37
CA ASP A 781 5.53 -15.14 8.27
C ASP A 781 5.63 -14.32 6.98
N PHE A 782 5.11 -14.83 5.85
CA PHE A 782 4.97 -14.08 4.60
C PHE A 782 4.14 -12.80 4.78
N ILE A 783 2.94 -12.92 5.35
CA ILE A 783 2.03 -11.78 5.60
C ILE A 783 2.72 -10.74 6.48
N SER A 784 3.37 -11.19 7.55
CA SER A 784 4.04 -10.31 8.52
C SER A 784 5.28 -9.62 7.93
N ASN A 785 6.06 -10.33 7.12
CA ASN A 785 7.28 -9.81 6.51
C ASN A 785 7.01 -8.77 5.41
N GLU A 786 5.94 -8.98 4.63
CA GLU A 786 5.50 -8.07 3.57
C GLU A 786 4.52 -6.99 4.05
N CYS A 787 4.16 -6.99 5.34
CA CYS A 787 3.13 -6.11 5.93
C CYS A 787 1.81 -6.13 5.12
N LEU A 788 1.37 -7.33 4.73
CA LEU A 788 0.15 -7.53 3.96
C LEU A 788 -1.06 -7.59 4.90
N PRO A 789 -2.24 -7.05 4.51
CA PRO A 789 -3.44 -7.21 5.32
C PRO A 789 -3.91 -8.67 5.32
N PHE A 790 -4.50 -9.12 6.42
CA PHE A 790 -5.07 -10.48 6.50
C PHE A 790 -6.19 -10.75 5.48
N SER A 791 -6.75 -9.71 4.85
CA SER A 791 -7.70 -9.86 3.74
C SER A 791 -7.13 -10.60 2.53
N ILE A 792 -5.80 -10.69 2.40
CA ILE A 792 -5.16 -11.48 1.34
C ILE A 792 -5.53 -12.98 1.42
N LEU A 793 -5.86 -13.48 2.61
CA LEU A 793 -6.32 -14.85 2.81
C LEU A 793 -7.73 -15.09 2.24
N GLU A 794 -8.49 -14.03 2.02
CA GLU A 794 -9.81 -14.04 1.39
C GLU A 794 -9.73 -13.68 -0.10
N SER A 795 -8.53 -13.43 -0.63
CA SER A 795 -8.30 -13.21 -2.06
C SER A 795 -8.58 -14.48 -2.85
N GLU A 796 -9.46 -14.37 -3.84
CA GLU A 796 -9.83 -15.48 -4.71
C GLU A 796 -8.61 -15.98 -5.52
N THR A 797 -7.74 -15.06 -5.99
CA THR A 797 -6.53 -15.44 -6.74
C THR A 797 -5.48 -16.09 -5.87
N PHE A 798 -5.31 -15.62 -4.63
CA PHE A 798 -4.40 -16.28 -3.70
C PHE A 798 -4.87 -17.69 -3.37
N GLN A 799 -6.17 -17.88 -3.12
CA GLN A 799 -6.76 -19.20 -2.89
C GLN A 799 -6.63 -20.11 -4.12
N LYS A 800 -6.86 -19.59 -5.33
CA LYS A 800 -6.66 -20.31 -6.60
C LYS A 800 -5.22 -20.77 -6.76
N LEU A 801 -4.24 -19.90 -6.49
CA LEU A 801 -2.81 -20.26 -6.53
C LEU A 801 -2.48 -21.38 -5.55
N VAL A 802 -2.93 -21.26 -4.30
CA VAL A 802 -2.70 -22.28 -3.26
C VAL A 802 -3.32 -23.62 -3.65
N GLN A 803 -4.56 -23.61 -4.16
CA GLN A 803 -5.26 -24.81 -4.61
C GLN A 803 -4.58 -25.44 -5.83
N ALA A 804 -4.05 -24.63 -6.76
CA ALA A 804 -3.32 -25.11 -7.93
C ALA A 804 -1.96 -25.73 -7.54
N LEU A 805 -1.30 -25.18 -6.53
CA LEU A 805 -0.04 -25.71 -5.99
C LEU A 805 -0.26 -27.04 -5.25
N ASN A 806 -1.28 -27.13 -4.40
CA ASN A 806 -1.62 -28.34 -3.68
C ASN A 806 -3.12 -28.40 -3.33
N PRO A 807 -3.91 -29.20 -4.06
CA PRO A 807 -5.35 -29.32 -3.81
C PRO A 807 -5.74 -29.87 -2.44
N ASN A 808 -4.82 -30.56 -1.76
CA ASN A 808 -5.05 -31.20 -0.47
C ASN A 808 -4.78 -30.27 0.73
N TYR A 809 -4.27 -29.05 0.49
CA TYR A 809 -4.08 -28.03 1.52
C TYR A 809 -5.15 -26.94 1.41
N THR A 810 -6.04 -26.89 2.39
CA THR A 810 -7.04 -25.83 2.50
C THR A 810 -6.51 -24.70 3.37
N LEU A 811 -6.40 -23.50 2.79
CA LEU A 811 -5.98 -22.31 3.50
C LEU A 811 -6.93 -22.00 4.67
N PRO A 812 -6.44 -21.82 5.91
CA PRO A 812 -7.29 -21.41 7.02
C PRO A 812 -7.89 -20.01 6.82
N ASN A 813 -9.03 -19.76 7.46
CA ASN A 813 -9.66 -18.44 7.39
C ASN A 813 -8.85 -17.36 8.13
N LYS A 814 -9.10 -16.08 7.80
CA LYS A 814 -8.40 -14.95 8.43
C LYS A 814 -8.48 -14.93 9.96
N LYS A 815 -9.59 -15.40 10.55
CA LYS A 815 -9.78 -15.38 12.01
C LYS A 815 -8.84 -16.37 12.71
N TYR A 816 -8.54 -17.50 12.09
CA TYR A 816 -7.55 -18.43 12.62
C TYR A 816 -6.16 -17.80 12.65
N PHE A 817 -5.76 -17.14 11.55
CA PHE A 817 -4.48 -16.41 11.52
C PHE A 817 -4.43 -15.29 12.54
N SER A 818 -5.45 -14.43 12.62
CA SER A 818 -5.45 -13.27 13.51
C SER A 818 -5.62 -13.64 14.99
N ASN A 819 -6.52 -14.57 15.32
CA ASN A 819 -6.92 -14.84 16.70
C ASN A 819 -6.24 -16.07 17.32
N THR A 820 -5.55 -16.88 16.52
CA THR A 820 -4.92 -18.12 17.01
C THR A 820 -3.45 -18.16 16.65
N LEU A 821 -3.10 -18.15 15.37
CA LEU A 821 -1.72 -18.37 14.94
C LEU A 821 -0.81 -17.17 15.23
N LEU A 822 -1.28 -15.94 15.00
CA LEU A 822 -0.54 -14.72 15.30
C LEU A 822 -0.21 -14.59 16.80
N PRO A 823 -1.15 -14.77 17.75
CA PRO A 823 -0.83 -14.79 19.17
C PRO A 823 0.22 -15.85 19.56
N ILE A 824 0.14 -17.06 19.00
CA ILE A 824 1.12 -18.14 19.25
C ILE A 824 2.50 -17.72 18.73
N ALA A 825 2.58 -17.27 17.48
CA ALA A 825 3.82 -16.82 16.84
C ALA A 825 4.45 -15.63 17.58
N TYR A 826 3.61 -14.69 18.04
CA TYR A 826 4.02 -13.56 18.85
C TYR A 826 4.62 -14.04 20.17
N ASN A 827 3.97 -14.96 20.88
CA ASN A 827 4.46 -15.49 22.15
C ASN A 827 5.78 -16.26 22.01
N GLU A 828 5.93 -17.07 20.96
CA GLU A 828 7.21 -17.74 20.64
C GLU A 828 8.32 -16.73 20.35
N LYS A 829 8.03 -15.70 19.54
CA LYS A 829 9.01 -14.68 19.20
C LYS A 829 9.37 -13.83 20.41
N MET A 830 8.37 -13.50 21.24
CA MET A 830 8.53 -12.81 22.52
C MET A 830 9.42 -13.61 23.46
N ALA A 831 9.19 -14.91 23.61
CA ALA A 831 10.04 -15.79 24.42
C ALA A 831 11.50 -15.78 23.93
N LYS A 832 11.72 -15.88 22.62
CA LYS A 832 13.07 -15.80 22.03
C LYS A 832 13.73 -14.43 22.22
N VAL A 833 12.97 -13.34 22.09
CA VAL A 833 13.50 -12.00 22.38
C VAL A 833 13.85 -11.88 23.86
N LYS A 834 13.02 -12.40 24.76
CA LYS A 834 13.28 -12.43 26.19
C LYS A 834 14.55 -13.21 26.51
N GLU A 835 14.74 -14.40 25.95
CA GLU A 835 15.97 -15.19 26.07
C GLU A 835 17.21 -14.42 25.58
N ASN A 836 17.14 -13.87 24.36
CA ASN A 836 18.26 -13.15 23.75
C ASN A 836 18.65 -11.88 24.53
N VAL A 837 17.69 -11.15 25.09
CA VAL A 837 17.97 -9.95 25.88
C VAL A 837 18.40 -10.34 27.31
N ALA A 838 17.90 -11.45 27.84
CA ALA A 838 18.33 -11.99 29.12
C ALA A 838 19.77 -12.50 29.10
N SER A 839 20.30 -12.97 27.96
CA SER A 839 21.73 -13.33 27.83
C SER A 839 22.67 -12.12 27.79
N ALA A 840 22.15 -10.91 27.55
CA ALA A 840 22.97 -9.70 27.53
C ALA A 840 23.56 -9.41 28.93
N SER A 841 24.82 -8.98 28.95
CA SER A 841 25.48 -8.47 30.17
C SER A 841 24.94 -7.10 30.59
N CYS A 842 24.60 -6.27 29.61
CA CYS A 842 24.17 -4.89 29.76
C CYS A 842 23.21 -4.52 28.63
N VAL A 843 22.27 -3.62 28.93
CA VAL A 843 21.25 -3.19 27.98
C VAL A 843 21.16 -1.66 28.01
N ALA A 844 21.18 -1.04 26.83
CA ALA A 844 20.76 0.34 26.65
C ALA A 844 19.36 0.37 26.05
N LEU A 845 18.54 1.33 26.46
CA LEU A 845 17.18 1.47 25.96
C LEU A 845 17.09 2.67 25.00
N THR A 846 16.25 2.55 23.98
CA THR A 846 15.72 3.72 23.26
C THR A 846 14.21 3.75 23.39
N SER A 847 13.64 4.95 23.52
CA SER A 847 12.19 5.15 23.49
C SER A 847 11.86 6.30 22.55
N ASP A 848 10.81 6.11 21.77
CA ASP A 848 10.30 7.05 20.77
C ASP A 848 8.77 7.10 20.86
N CYS A 849 8.22 8.29 20.62
CA CYS A 849 6.81 8.62 20.74
C CYS A 849 6.34 9.32 19.47
N TRP A 850 5.27 8.82 18.85
CA TRP A 850 4.67 9.49 17.69
C TRP A 850 3.15 9.38 17.69
N THR A 851 2.54 10.22 16.85
CA THR A 851 1.08 10.30 16.68
C THR A 851 0.74 9.98 15.24
N ASN A 852 -0.21 9.08 15.00
CA ASN A 852 -0.65 8.77 13.64
C ASN A 852 -1.68 9.79 13.11
N VAL A 853 -2.08 9.67 11.84
CA VAL A 853 -3.06 10.56 11.18
C VAL A 853 -4.48 10.54 11.78
N ASN A 854 -4.75 9.53 12.61
CA ASN A 854 -5.99 9.34 13.37
C ASN A 854 -5.86 9.80 14.83
N ASN A 855 -4.73 10.43 15.18
CA ASN A 855 -4.36 10.92 16.50
C ASN A 855 -4.30 9.85 17.58
N VAL A 856 -3.93 8.66 17.17
CA VAL A 856 -3.57 7.57 18.06
C VAL A 856 -2.08 7.70 18.35
N TYR A 857 -1.73 7.64 19.63
CA TYR A 857 -0.38 7.84 20.10
C TYR A 857 0.26 6.48 20.29
N TYR A 858 1.47 6.35 19.79
CA TYR A 858 2.26 5.15 19.92
C TYR A 858 3.54 5.49 20.67
N MET A 859 3.91 4.60 21.58
CA MET A 859 5.13 4.69 22.33
C MET A 859 5.86 3.36 22.25
N THR A 860 7.18 3.41 22.14
CA THR A 860 7.99 2.21 21.93
C THR A 860 9.16 2.15 22.89
N LEU A 861 9.59 0.92 23.17
CA LEU A 861 10.79 0.66 23.94
C LEU A 861 11.61 -0.40 23.22
N THR A 862 12.85 -0.07 22.89
CA THR A 862 13.79 -0.95 22.18
C THR A 862 15.02 -1.16 23.06
N ALA A 863 15.44 -2.42 23.19
CA ALA A 863 16.68 -2.79 23.85
C ALA A 863 17.84 -2.90 22.85
N HIS A 864 18.98 -2.35 23.24
CA HIS A 864 20.25 -2.42 22.52
C HIS A 864 21.29 -3.09 23.41
N TYR A 865 21.99 -4.09 22.86
CA TYR A 865 23.02 -4.83 23.58
C TYR A 865 24.04 -5.40 22.60
N ILE A 866 25.20 -5.77 23.09
CA ILE A 866 26.21 -6.50 22.31
C ILE A 866 26.07 -7.98 22.66
N ASP A 867 25.91 -8.82 21.64
CA ASP A 867 25.80 -10.27 21.83
C ASP A 867 27.17 -10.94 21.97
N GLU A 868 27.17 -12.25 22.25
CA GLU A 868 28.39 -13.06 22.37
C GLU A 868 29.23 -13.10 21.08
N SER A 869 28.61 -12.85 19.93
CA SER A 869 29.31 -12.76 18.64
C SER A 869 30.02 -11.41 18.43
N LEU A 870 29.88 -10.49 19.38
CA LEU A 870 30.35 -9.11 19.35
C LEU A 870 29.70 -8.30 18.23
N GLN A 871 28.38 -8.43 18.11
CA GLN A 871 27.57 -7.64 17.21
C GLN A 871 26.52 -6.84 17.99
N LEU A 872 26.30 -5.60 17.58
CA LEU A 872 25.27 -4.75 18.17
C LEU A 872 23.88 -5.26 17.73
N GLN A 873 23.09 -5.69 18.70
CA GLN A 873 21.70 -6.11 18.51
C GLN A 873 20.75 -5.00 18.94
N SER A 874 19.67 -4.83 18.19
CA SER A 874 18.54 -3.97 18.55
C SER A 874 17.26 -4.80 18.50
N LYS A 875 16.49 -4.84 19.60
CA LYS A 875 15.24 -5.61 19.70
C LYS A 875 14.14 -4.72 20.28
N LEU A 876 13.08 -4.50 19.50
CA LEU A 876 11.86 -3.85 19.98
C LEU A 876 11.23 -4.74 21.05
N LEU A 877 11.08 -4.22 22.27
CA LEU A 877 10.49 -4.92 23.39
C LEU A 877 8.97 -4.77 23.40
N GLU A 878 8.49 -3.55 23.23
CA GLU A 878 7.08 -3.21 23.33
C GLU A 878 6.75 -2.01 22.43
N CYS A 879 5.58 -2.03 21.82
CA CYS A 879 4.95 -0.89 21.14
C CYS A 879 3.52 -0.80 21.65
N CYS A 880 3.18 0.29 22.32
CA CYS A 880 1.88 0.46 22.96
C CYS A 880 1.10 1.63 22.34
N GLU A 881 -0.20 1.39 22.13
CA GLU A 881 -1.17 2.35 21.64
C GLU A 881 -1.90 3.03 22.81
N HIS A 882 -2.04 4.36 22.73
CA HIS A 882 -2.82 5.15 23.67
C HIS A 882 -3.72 6.17 22.98
N THR A 883 -4.90 6.36 23.57
CA THR A 883 -5.80 7.47 23.27
C THR A 883 -5.38 8.76 23.97
N GLU A 884 -4.59 8.67 25.06
CA GLU A 884 -4.13 9.79 25.92
C GLU A 884 -2.60 9.89 26.14
N PRO A 885 -2.01 11.10 26.31
CA PRO A 885 -0.57 11.25 26.42
C PRO A 885 -0.23 10.84 27.82
N ARG A 886 0.70 9.91 27.95
CA ARG A 886 1.11 9.47 29.26
C ARG A 886 1.89 10.58 29.96
N THR A 887 1.54 10.79 31.23
CA THR A 887 2.37 11.56 32.17
C THR A 887 3.72 10.87 32.36
N SER A 888 4.74 11.60 32.83
CA SER A 888 6.06 11.03 33.11
C SER A 888 6.02 9.84 34.07
N VAL A 889 5.13 9.87 35.08
CA VAL A 889 4.93 8.78 36.04
C VAL A 889 4.33 7.54 35.37
N GLN A 890 3.32 7.72 34.51
CA GLN A 890 2.74 6.61 33.74
C GLN A 890 3.74 6.01 32.75
N ILE A 891 4.59 6.84 32.13
CA ILE A 891 5.67 6.36 31.27
C ILE A 891 6.68 5.55 32.08
N ALA A 892 7.14 6.06 33.23
CA ALA A 892 8.09 5.36 34.07
C ALA A 892 7.53 4.02 34.59
N SER A 893 6.26 4.00 35.01
CA SER A 893 5.57 2.77 35.40
C SER A 893 5.53 1.77 34.24
N TRP A 894 5.13 2.21 33.05
CA TRP A 894 5.08 1.33 31.88
C TRP A 894 6.47 0.79 31.50
N ILE A 895 7.52 1.63 31.52
CA ILE A 895 8.89 1.16 31.27
C ILE A 895 9.26 0.10 32.32
N ASN A 896 9.00 0.33 33.60
CA ASN A 896 9.26 -0.65 34.66
C ASN A 896 8.50 -1.98 34.45
N ASP A 897 7.25 -1.92 34.00
CA ASP A 897 6.46 -3.11 33.67
C ASP A 897 7.11 -3.90 32.54
N VAL A 898 7.60 -3.22 31.49
CA VAL A 898 8.35 -3.87 30.41
C VAL A 898 9.68 -4.42 30.92
N LEU A 899 10.45 -3.68 31.72
CA LEU A 899 11.72 -4.17 32.27
C LEU A 899 11.54 -5.39 33.18
N THR A 900 10.43 -5.44 33.93
CA THR A 900 10.06 -6.59 34.77
C THR A 900 9.64 -7.77 33.91
N LYS A 901 8.80 -7.54 32.89
CA LYS A 901 8.38 -8.57 31.91
C LYS A 901 9.57 -9.26 31.26
N PHE A 902 10.62 -8.50 30.93
CA PHE A 902 11.83 -8.99 30.28
C PHE A 902 12.97 -9.36 31.25
N GLU A 903 12.80 -9.18 32.56
CA GLU A 903 13.79 -9.50 33.60
C GLU A 903 15.16 -8.80 33.43
N ILE A 904 15.14 -7.59 32.89
CA ILE A 904 16.36 -6.84 32.51
C ILE A 904 16.59 -5.59 33.34
N GLY A 905 15.73 -5.27 34.32
CA GLY A 905 15.79 -4.02 35.09
C GLY A 905 17.17 -3.71 35.70
N LYS A 906 17.88 -4.73 36.22
CA LYS A 906 19.24 -4.56 36.80
C LYS A 906 20.35 -4.42 35.76
N LYS A 907 20.07 -4.72 34.49
CA LYS A 907 21.03 -4.72 33.37
C LYS A 907 20.99 -3.42 32.57
N VAL A 908 19.99 -2.57 32.81
CA VAL A 908 19.82 -1.30 32.09
C VAL A 908 20.92 -0.33 32.51
N THR A 909 21.74 0.10 31.55
CA THR A 909 22.82 1.07 31.79
C THR A 909 22.40 2.50 31.48
N SER A 910 21.55 2.67 30.46
CA SER A 910 21.17 3.97 29.93
C SER A 910 19.85 3.92 29.16
N ILE A 911 19.19 5.06 29.04
CA ILE A 911 18.02 5.26 28.18
C ILE A 911 18.22 6.49 27.31
N VAL A 912 17.95 6.33 26.01
CA VAL A 912 18.04 7.37 24.99
C VAL A 912 16.64 7.72 24.53
N THR A 913 16.24 8.98 24.65
CA THR A 913 14.88 9.42 24.28
C THR A 913 14.94 10.63 23.38
N ASP A 914 13.85 10.90 22.68
CA ASP A 914 13.63 12.21 22.06
C ASP A 914 13.61 13.34 23.10
N ASN A 915 13.41 14.57 22.63
CA ASN A 915 13.32 15.76 23.47
C ASN A 915 11.93 15.93 24.14
N ALA A 916 11.08 14.90 24.20
CA ALA A 916 9.77 15.03 24.83
C ALA A 916 9.92 15.24 26.36
N PRO A 917 9.28 16.28 26.95
CA PRO A 917 9.45 16.61 28.36
C PRO A 917 9.10 15.45 29.31
N ASN A 918 8.02 14.73 29.02
CA ASN A 918 7.55 13.63 29.87
C ASN A 918 8.52 12.44 29.87
N LEU A 919 9.19 12.16 28.74
CA LEU A 919 10.19 11.11 28.61
C LEU A 919 11.45 11.42 29.42
N LYS A 920 11.91 12.68 29.38
CA LYS A 920 13.04 13.15 30.20
C LYS A 920 12.76 12.98 31.69
N VAL A 921 11.59 13.43 32.16
CA VAL A 921 11.21 13.29 33.58
C VAL A 921 11.06 11.82 33.97
N ALA A 922 10.49 10.99 33.08
CA ALA A 922 10.37 9.55 33.33
C ALA A 922 11.74 8.86 33.49
N ALA A 923 12.73 9.23 32.67
CA ALA A 923 14.08 8.70 32.80
C ALA A 923 14.72 9.03 34.17
N THR A 924 14.51 10.25 34.66
CA THR A 924 14.92 10.65 36.01
C THR A 924 14.22 9.82 37.09
N THR A 925 12.91 9.58 36.96
CA THR A 925 12.14 8.74 37.88
C THR A 925 12.66 7.30 37.91
N LEU A 926 13.13 6.78 36.77
CA LEU A 926 13.73 5.45 36.64
C LEU A 926 15.17 5.34 37.18
N LYS A 927 15.77 6.45 37.67
CA LYS A 927 17.17 6.51 38.13
C LYS A 927 18.18 5.92 37.13
N THR A 928 17.87 6.04 35.83
CA THR A 928 18.69 5.50 34.75
C THR A 928 19.43 6.65 34.06
N SER A 929 20.67 6.42 33.60
CA SER A 929 21.42 7.43 32.85
C SER A 929 20.67 7.83 31.59
N HIS A 930 20.22 9.09 31.51
CA HIS A 930 19.47 9.60 30.38
C HIS A 930 20.39 10.29 29.38
N ILE A 931 20.33 9.87 28.12
CA ILE A 931 21.01 10.55 27.02
C ILE A 931 19.96 11.14 26.07
N PRO A 932 19.91 12.46 25.87
CA PRO A 932 19.00 13.03 24.88
C PRO A 932 19.40 12.60 23.46
N CYS A 933 18.41 12.42 22.58
CA CYS A 933 18.68 12.03 21.20
C CYS A 933 19.48 13.12 20.48
N PHE A 934 20.67 12.76 19.99
CA PHE A 934 21.54 13.69 19.27
C PHE A 934 20.89 14.17 17.97
N ALA A 935 20.24 13.26 17.22
CA ALA A 935 19.56 13.57 15.96
C ALA A 935 18.44 14.62 16.13
N ASP A 936 17.63 14.49 17.18
CA ASP A 936 16.53 15.41 17.46
C ASP A 936 17.01 16.79 17.91
N ASN A 937 18.13 16.83 18.64
CA ASN A 937 18.78 18.08 18.98
C ASN A 937 19.33 18.78 17.74
N LEU A 938 20.00 18.06 16.83
CA LEU A 938 20.41 18.64 15.55
C LEU A 938 19.20 19.12 14.74
N ASN A 939 18.10 18.34 14.69
CA ASN A 939 16.89 18.75 14.00
C ASN A 939 16.32 20.05 14.57
N SER A 940 16.23 20.15 15.89
CA SER A 940 15.72 21.35 16.56
C SER A 940 16.61 22.57 16.34
N ILE A 941 17.94 22.42 16.45
CA ILE A 941 18.91 23.49 16.23
C ILE A 941 18.78 24.04 14.81
N VAL A 942 18.78 23.14 13.81
CA VAL A 942 18.76 23.55 12.40
C VAL A 942 17.42 24.16 12.02
N LEU A 943 16.29 23.56 12.44
CA LEU A 943 14.96 24.14 12.16
C LEU A 943 14.81 25.52 12.80
N HIS A 944 15.26 25.69 14.05
CA HIS A 944 15.22 26.99 14.71
C HIS A 944 16.08 28.02 13.96
N ALA A 945 17.29 27.65 13.56
CA ALA A 945 18.18 28.55 12.83
C ALA A 945 17.57 28.94 11.47
N ILE A 946 17.07 27.97 10.67
CA ILE A 946 16.41 28.23 9.38
C ILE A 946 15.20 29.16 9.57
N LYS A 947 14.33 28.86 10.54
CA LYS A 947 13.09 29.62 10.79
C LYS A 947 13.36 31.10 11.10
N ASN A 948 14.44 31.39 11.83
CA ASN A 948 14.75 32.74 12.30
C ASN A 948 15.83 33.45 11.47
N SER A 949 16.21 32.91 10.31
CA SER A 949 17.20 33.54 9.41
C SER A 949 16.76 33.53 7.95
N ILE A 950 16.73 32.35 7.33
CA ILE A 950 16.54 32.19 5.89
C ILE A 950 15.13 31.72 5.50
N GLN A 951 14.18 31.68 6.45
CA GLN A 951 12.81 31.23 6.21
C GLN A 951 12.12 31.93 5.03
N PRO A 952 12.27 33.26 4.84
CA PRO A 952 11.68 33.92 3.67
C PRO A 952 12.19 33.34 2.34
N THR A 953 13.48 33.02 2.23
CA THR A 953 14.05 32.36 1.05
C THR A 953 13.55 30.93 0.91
N VAL A 954 13.44 30.17 2.02
CA VAL A 954 12.87 28.81 2.01
C VAL A 954 11.42 28.81 1.53
N ASP A 955 10.61 29.77 1.96
CA ASP A 955 9.20 29.87 1.56
C ASP A 955 9.05 30.23 0.08
N LYS A 956 9.92 31.12 -0.45
CA LYS A 956 9.99 31.41 -1.89
C LYS A 956 10.38 30.17 -2.70
N VAL A 957 11.41 29.43 -2.27
CA VAL A 957 11.82 28.18 -2.93
C VAL A 957 10.68 27.17 -2.88
N LYS A 958 10.04 27.01 -1.72
CA LYS A 958 8.91 26.11 -1.54
C LYS A 958 7.74 26.47 -2.45
N TYR A 959 7.42 27.76 -2.61
CA TYR A 959 6.40 28.22 -3.55
C TYR A 959 6.73 27.77 -4.98
N VAL A 960 7.97 27.97 -5.43
CA VAL A 960 8.39 27.53 -6.77
C VAL A 960 8.38 26.02 -6.88
N VAL A 961 8.91 25.29 -5.91
CA VAL A 961 8.88 23.82 -5.90
C VAL A 961 7.44 23.32 -5.97
N VAL A 962 6.54 23.85 -5.14
CA VAL A 962 5.11 23.49 -5.14
C VAL A 962 4.44 23.86 -6.45
N TYR A 963 4.78 25.01 -7.04
CA TYR A 963 4.27 25.39 -8.36
C TYR A 963 4.73 24.40 -9.43
N PHE A 964 6.03 24.09 -9.49
CA PHE A 964 6.55 23.11 -10.45
C PHE A 964 5.99 21.72 -10.18
N GLN A 965 5.72 21.36 -8.94
CA GLN A 965 5.09 20.09 -8.58
C GLN A 965 3.61 20.05 -9.01
N ASN A 966 2.81 21.06 -8.67
CA ASN A 966 1.38 21.07 -8.97
C ASN A 966 1.06 21.46 -10.43
N SER A 967 1.95 22.17 -11.11
CA SER A 967 1.83 22.58 -12.50
C SER A 967 2.56 21.59 -13.41
N HIS A 968 1.77 20.80 -14.14
CA HIS A 968 2.29 19.92 -15.19
C HIS A 968 3.22 20.65 -16.15
N ASN A 969 2.80 21.85 -16.55
CA ASN A 969 3.50 22.69 -17.50
C ASN A 969 4.89 23.06 -17.05
N ALA A 970 5.00 23.50 -15.80
CA ALA A 970 6.27 23.86 -15.23
C ALA A 970 7.18 22.63 -15.03
N SER A 971 6.63 21.51 -14.54
CA SER A 971 7.38 20.25 -14.34
C SER A 971 8.01 19.71 -15.62
N GLN A 972 7.24 19.64 -16.70
CA GLN A 972 7.75 19.17 -17.99
C GLN A 972 8.78 20.16 -18.55
N MET A 973 8.49 21.46 -18.58
CA MET A 973 9.41 22.44 -19.13
C MET A 973 10.78 22.35 -18.44
N LEU A 974 10.78 22.11 -17.12
CA LEU A 974 12.00 21.85 -16.35
C LEU A 974 12.71 20.56 -16.78
N ALA A 975 11.97 19.48 -17.02
CA ALA A 975 12.53 18.20 -17.48
C ALA A 975 13.17 18.33 -18.88
N GLU A 976 12.49 18.98 -19.83
CA GLU A 976 13.01 19.22 -21.17
C GLU A 976 14.22 20.14 -21.17
N THR A 977 14.17 21.22 -20.39
CA THR A 977 15.29 22.16 -20.26
C THR A 977 16.51 21.46 -19.66
N ARG A 978 16.33 20.57 -18.68
CA ARG A 978 17.43 19.76 -18.13
C ARG A 978 18.00 18.78 -19.16
N ALA A 979 17.15 18.11 -19.93
CA ALA A 979 17.59 17.22 -21.00
C ALA A 979 18.42 17.97 -22.06
N LYS A 980 17.97 19.17 -22.47
CA LYS A 980 18.72 20.05 -23.39
C LYS A 980 20.07 20.52 -22.83
N LEU A 981 20.19 20.60 -21.50
CA LEU A 981 21.41 21.01 -20.81
C LEU A 981 22.28 19.82 -20.36
N ASN A 982 21.99 18.59 -20.81
CA ASN A 982 22.67 17.35 -20.41
C ASN A 982 22.74 17.15 -18.88
N GLN A 983 21.70 17.57 -18.17
CA GLN A 983 21.57 17.39 -16.72
C GLN A 983 20.68 16.18 -16.41
N GLU A 984 20.96 15.47 -15.31
CA GLU A 984 20.09 14.38 -14.85
C GLU A 984 18.66 14.89 -14.58
N THR A 985 17.67 14.15 -15.08
CA THR A 985 16.24 14.45 -14.89
C THR A 985 15.78 14.09 -13.48
N LEU A 986 16.24 14.85 -12.48
CA LEU A 986 15.85 14.68 -11.07
C LEU A 986 14.62 15.54 -10.74
N LYS A 987 13.56 14.95 -10.19
CA LYS A 987 12.35 15.71 -9.80
C LYS A 987 12.61 16.58 -8.57
N LEU A 988 12.07 17.80 -8.55
CA LEU A 988 12.13 18.65 -7.36
C LEU A 988 11.46 17.96 -6.15
N LYS A 989 12.07 18.06 -4.97
CA LYS A 989 11.65 17.43 -3.71
C LYS A 989 11.00 18.51 -2.88
N GLN A 990 9.85 18.19 -2.31
CA GLN A 990 9.23 19.06 -1.32
C GLN A 990 9.81 18.76 0.06
N ASP A 991 9.96 19.80 0.87
CA ASP A 991 10.33 19.64 2.26
C ASP A 991 9.15 19.15 3.12
N VAL A 992 9.46 18.38 4.16
CA VAL A 992 8.58 18.06 5.27
C VAL A 992 8.97 18.99 6.42
N SER A 993 8.06 19.87 6.83
CA SER A 993 8.36 20.98 7.76
C SER A 993 8.87 20.54 9.13
N SER A 994 8.62 19.30 9.56
CA SER A 994 9.13 18.74 10.82
C SER A 994 10.54 18.14 10.73
N ARG A 995 11.12 18.00 9.53
CA ARG A 995 12.42 17.34 9.31
C ARG A 995 13.35 18.19 8.43
N TRP A 996 14.33 18.83 9.07
CA TRP A 996 15.28 19.74 8.42
C TRP A 996 16.04 19.12 7.23
N ASN A 997 16.32 17.81 7.30
CA ASN A 997 17.03 17.07 6.26
C ASN A 997 16.34 17.16 4.90
N THR A 998 15.01 17.26 4.88
CA THR A 998 14.22 17.37 3.67
C THR A 998 14.26 18.80 3.10
N THR A 999 14.32 19.81 3.96
CA THR A 999 14.57 21.20 3.58
C THR A 999 15.95 21.34 2.92
N PHE A 1000 16.99 20.71 3.50
CA PHE A 1000 18.31 20.64 2.87
C PHE A 1000 18.26 20.00 1.48
N ASP A 1001 17.60 18.84 1.35
CA ASP A 1001 17.51 18.12 0.07
C ASP A 1001 16.70 18.90 -0.99
N MET A 1002 15.67 19.65 -0.56
CA MET A 1002 14.92 20.58 -1.41
C MET A 1002 15.83 21.72 -1.90
N LEU A 1003 16.51 22.41 -1.00
CA LEU A 1003 17.40 23.52 -1.32
C LEU A 1003 18.57 23.10 -2.22
N ALA A 1004 19.21 21.97 -1.91
CA ALA A 1004 20.33 21.42 -2.67
C ALA A 1004 19.92 21.14 -4.12
N MET A 1005 18.81 20.43 -4.30
CA MET A 1005 18.34 20.10 -5.64
C MET A 1005 17.78 21.30 -6.39
N PHE A 1006 17.12 22.24 -5.69
CA PHE A 1006 16.70 23.51 -6.29
C PHE A 1006 17.90 24.29 -6.81
N PHE A 1007 18.99 24.34 -6.03
CA PHE A 1007 20.23 25.00 -6.41
C PHE A 1007 20.95 24.31 -7.58
N GLU A 1008 21.08 22.98 -7.55
CA GLU A 1008 21.62 22.19 -8.68
C GLU A 1008 20.86 22.45 -9.98
N SER A 1009 19.58 22.79 -9.85
CA SER A 1009 18.66 23.03 -10.97
C SER A 1009 18.56 24.49 -11.39
N LYS A 1010 19.40 25.38 -10.84
CA LYS A 1010 19.33 26.83 -11.02
C LYS A 1010 19.21 27.26 -12.49
N ARG A 1011 20.08 26.74 -13.36
CA ARG A 1011 20.10 27.12 -14.79
C ARG A 1011 18.79 26.78 -15.49
N SER A 1012 18.31 25.55 -15.32
CA SER A 1012 17.05 25.12 -15.92
C SER A 1012 15.84 25.83 -15.32
N LEU A 1013 15.85 26.08 -14.01
CA LEU A 1013 14.77 26.78 -13.32
C LEU A 1013 14.65 28.24 -13.74
N LEU A 1014 15.75 28.97 -13.86
CA LEU A 1014 15.73 30.36 -14.31
C LEU A 1014 15.14 30.48 -15.72
N PHE A 1015 15.57 29.61 -16.63
CA PHE A 1015 15.00 29.53 -17.98
C PHE A 1015 13.49 29.24 -17.96
N CYS A 1016 13.05 28.31 -17.13
CA CYS A 1016 11.64 27.97 -17.01
C CYS A 1016 10.81 29.10 -16.38
N ILE A 1017 11.30 29.73 -15.32
CA ILE A 1017 10.61 30.83 -14.62
C ILE A 1017 10.36 32.00 -15.59
N GLU A 1018 11.37 32.37 -16.37
CA GLU A 1018 11.28 33.43 -17.38
C GLU A 1018 10.25 33.08 -18.46
N ARG A 1019 10.35 31.87 -19.02
CA ARG A 1019 9.47 31.42 -20.11
C ARG A 1019 8.02 31.20 -19.67
N LEU A 1020 7.80 30.78 -18.42
CA LEU A 1020 6.47 30.61 -17.83
C LEU A 1020 5.87 31.93 -17.34
N LYS A 1021 6.65 33.02 -17.36
CA LYS A 1021 6.28 34.32 -16.74
C LYS A 1021 5.80 34.13 -15.30
N LEU A 1022 6.42 33.20 -14.57
CA LEU A 1022 6.02 32.89 -13.21
C LEU A 1022 6.36 34.09 -12.32
N THR A 1023 5.35 34.67 -11.70
CA THR A 1023 5.54 35.74 -10.71
C THR A 1023 6.13 35.14 -9.44
N THR A 1024 7.46 35.18 -9.33
CA THR A 1024 8.18 34.78 -8.12
C THR A 1024 8.81 36.00 -7.46
N ASN A 1025 8.88 35.98 -6.13
CA ASN A 1025 9.66 36.96 -5.38
C ASN A 1025 11.13 36.51 -5.20
N LEU A 1026 11.62 35.58 -6.03
CA LEU A 1026 13.01 35.13 -6.02
C LEU A 1026 13.91 36.20 -6.65
N GLN A 1027 14.93 36.62 -5.91
CA GLN A 1027 15.93 37.58 -6.35
C GLN A 1027 17.30 36.91 -6.48
N SER A 1028 18.25 37.59 -7.14
CA SER A 1028 19.62 37.08 -7.28
C SER A 1028 20.28 36.77 -5.93
N ILE A 1029 19.96 37.55 -4.90
CA ILE A 1029 20.45 37.35 -3.52
C ILE A 1029 19.94 36.02 -2.91
N ASP A 1030 18.73 35.57 -3.23
CA ASP A 1030 18.18 34.32 -2.70
C ASP A 1030 19.03 33.11 -3.14
N TRP A 1031 19.57 33.12 -4.35
CA TRP A 1031 20.46 32.04 -4.82
C TRP A 1031 21.79 32.00 -4.06
N VAL A 1032 22.31 33.16 -3.65
CA VAL A 1032 23.52 33.26 -2.82
C VAL A 1032 23.22 32.78 -1.39
N ILE A 1033 22.05 33.14 -0.85
CA ILE A 1033 21.56 32.63 0.45
C ILE A 1033 21.53 31.10 0.41
N ILE A 1034 20.96 30.50 -0.63
CA ILE A 1034 20.86 29.04 -0.76
C ILE A 1034 22.25 28.40 -0.82
N GLU A 1035 23.13 28.87 -1.71
CA GLU A 1035 24.47 28.33 -1.89
C GLU A 1035 25.28 28.32 -0.58
N GLN A 1036 25.34 29.47 0.09
CA GLN A 1036 26.10 29.63 1.32
C GLN A 1036 25.46 28.86 2.49
N SER A 1037 24.13 28.80 2.55
CA SER A 1037 23.41 27.99 3.56
C SER A 1037 23.71 26.49 3.39
N LEU A 1038 23.79 25.98 2.16
CA LEU A 1038 24.12 24.57 1.90
C LEU A 1038 25.51 24.21 2.43
N ILE A 1039 26.50 25.10 2.30
CA ILE A 1039 27.84 24.90 2.85
C ILE A 1039 27.79 24.73 4.38
N ALA A 1040 27.04 25.59 5.08
CA ALA A 1040 26.90 25.51 6.54
C ALA A 1040 26.15 24.25 6.98
N LEU A 1041 25.02 23.94 6.33
CA LEU A 1041 24.14 22.83 6.68
C LEU A 1041 24.72 21.46 6.30
N GLN A 1042 25.66 21.38 5.35
CA GLN A 1042 26.31 20.13 4.94
C GLN A 1042 27.01 19.40 6.09
N TYR A 1043 27.58 20.13 7.05
CA TYR A 1043 28.21 19.53 8.25
C TYR A 1043 27.18 18.76 9.08
N PHE A 1044 26.01 19.35 9.31
CA PHE A 1044 24.90 18.75 10.04
C PHE A 1044 24.33 17.54 9.30
N LYS A 1045 24.30 17.59 7.96
CA LYS A 1045 23.75 16.51 7.12
C LYS A 1045 24.64 15.27 7.24
N SER A 1046 25.94 15.51 7.19
CA SER A 1046 26.98 14.48 7.31
C SER A 1046 26.97 13.86 8.71
N ALA A 1047 26.87 14.67 9.76
CA ALA A 1047 26.77 14.20 11.15
C ALA A 1047 25.51 13.37 11.39
N THR A 1048 24.35 13.85 10.95
CA THR A 1048 23.07 13.13 11.08
C THR A 1048 23.10 11.78 10.36
N ARG A 1049 23.71 11.72 9.17
CA ARG A 1049 23.89 10.45 8.42
C ARG A 1049 24.75 9.45 9.19
N LEU A 1050 25.85 9.90 9.79
CA LEU A 1050 26.78 9.05 10.54
C LEU A 1050 26.13 8.45 11.80
N ILE A 1051 25.47 9.28 12.61
CA ILE A 1051 24.84 8.84 13.86
C ILE A 1051 23.57 8.01 13.65
N SER A 1052 22.94 8.10 12.48
CA SER A 1052 21.75 7.29 12.15
C SER A 1052 22.06 5.86 11.67
N ALA A 1053 23.29 5.35 11.85
CA ALA A 1053 23.65 3.98 11.51
C ALA A 1053 23.21 2.99 12.62
N GLU A 1054 22.59 1.86 12.25
CA GLU A 1054 21.99 0.90 13.22
C GLU A 1054 22.92 -0.24 13.65
N LYS A 1055 23.89 -0.61 12.80
CA LYS A 1055 24.75 -1.78 13.01
C LYS A 1055 26.10 -1.45 13.66
N HIS A 1056 26.31 -0.19 14.04
CA HIS A 1056 27.59 0.31 14.52
C HIS A 1056 27.41 1.10 15.81
N THR A 1057 28.48 1.18 16.58
CA THR A 1057 28.53 1.98 17.81
C THR A 1057 28.49 3.47 17.45
N THR A 1058 27.50 4.20 17.98
CA THR A 1058 27.25 5.60 17.60
C THR A 1058 27.43 6.59 18.75
N LEU A 1059 27.27 6.18 20.01
CA LEU A 1059 27.44 7.09 21.16
C LEU A 1059 28.85 7.68 21.25
N SER A 1060 29.88 6.89 20.94
CA SER A 1060 31.28 7.35 20.90
C SER A 1060 31.52 8.50 19.91
N HIS A 1061 30.73 8.58 18.82
CA HIS A 1061 30.83 9.68 17.88
C HIS A 1061 30.15 10.96 18.37
N VAL A 1062 29.18 10.88 19.29
CA VAL A 1062 28.36 12.02 19.71
C VAL A 1062 29.22 13.13 20.31
N GLY A 1063 30.09 12.81 21.28
CA GLY A 1063 30.96 13.81 21.91
C GLY A 1063 31.95 14.44 20.92
N LEU A 1064 32.60 13.62 20.08
CA LEU A 1064 33.49 14.11 19.02
C LEU A 1064 32.75 15.01 18.01
N LEU A 1065 31.55 14.63 17.58
CA LEU A 1065 30.76 15.41 16.63
C LEU A 1065 30.29 16.74 17.21
N SER A 1066 29.93 16.80 18.49
CA SER A 1066 29.58 18.06 19.17
C SER A 1066 30.72 19.08 19.05
N ASP A 1067 31.95 18.65 19.32
CA ASP A 1067 33.14 19.50 19.21
C ASP A 1067 33.48 19.88 17.77
N VAL A 1068 33.44 18.90 16.86
CA VAL A 1068 33.78 19.09 15.45
C VAL A 1068 32.76 20.03 14.79
N LEU A 1069 31.47 19.86 15.05
CA LEU A 1069 30.40 20.71 14.52
C LEU A 1069 30.53 22.13 15.05
N LEU A 1070 30.76 22.30 16.36
CA LEU A 1070 30.95 23.63 16.95
C LEU A 1070 32.16 24.33 16.32
N ARG A 1071 33.32 23.67 16.28
CA ARG A 1071 34.55 24.24 15.71
C ARG A 1071 34.40 24.57 14.22
N LYS A 1072 33.89 23.64 13.40
CA LYS A 1072 33.74 23.87 11.95
C LYS A 1072 32.73 24.97 11.66
N THR A 1073 31.62 25.01 12.39
CA THR A 1073 30.58 26.04 12.22
C THR A 1073 31.06 27.40 12.71
N SER A 1074 31.76 27.47 13.86
CA SER A 1074 32.37 28.71 14.34
C SER A 1074 33.46 29.23 13.41
N HIS A 1075 34.26 28.36 12.81
CA HIS A 1075 35.26 28.77 11.81
C HIS A 1075 34.62 29.41 10.57
N LEU A 1076 33.39 29.03 10.20
CA LEU A 1076 32.68 29.69 9.10
C LEU A 1076 32.36 31.16 9.42
N LEU A 1077 32.14 31.54 10.68
CA LEU A 1077 31.93 32.94 11.09
C LEU A 1077 33.20 33.79 10.92
N THR A 1078 34.39 33.19 11.09
CA THR A 1078 35.67 33.93 11.10
C THR A 1078 36.42 33.88 9.77
N SER A 1079 36.21 32.85 8.94
CA SER A 1079 37.07 32.56 7.78
C SER A 1079 36.51 32.97 6.42
N LYS A 1080 35.21 33.27 6.32
CA LYS A 1080 34.57 33.61 5.05
C LYS A 1080 33.64 34.80 5.21
N GLN A 1081 33.70 35.72 4.25
CA GLN A 1081 32.74 36.80 4.15
C GLN A 1081 31.42 36.22 3.60
N MET A 1082 30.45 36.03 4.49
CA MET A 1082 29.11 35.53 4.19
C MET A 1082 28.13 36.71 4.21
N ILE A 1083 26.99 36.57 3.53
CA ILE A 1083 25.95 37.60 3.57
C ILE A 1083 25.26 37.64 4.95
N PRO A 1084 24.61 38.77 5.33
CA PRO A 1084 24.07 38.95 6.67
C PRO A 1084 23.09 37.85 7.11
N GLU A 1085 22.20 37.40 6.22
CA GLU A 1085 21.19 36.38 6.50
C GLU A 1085 21.84 35.04 6.84
N VAL A 1086 22.88 34.66 6.09
CA VAL A 1086 23.61 33.41 6.31
C VAL A 1086 24.55 33.53 7.50
N THR A 1087 25.11 34.72 7.75
CA THR A 1087 25.87 34.99 8.97
C THR A 1087 24.99 34.83 10.21
N ASN A 1088 23.74 35.32 10.16
CA ASN A 1088 22.75 35.10 11.21
C ASN A 1088 22.38 33.61 11.36
N LEU A 1089 22.16 32.89 10.24
CA LEU A 1089 21.96 31.43 10.26
C LEU A 1089 23.10 30.72 11.00
N ILE A 1090 24.35 30.99 10.63
CA ILE A 1090 25.52 30.38 11.25
C ILE A 1090 25.64 30.77 12.73
N SER A 1091 25.37 32.03 13.07
CA SER A 1091 25.36 32.50 14.47
C SER A 1091 24.36 31.72 15.33
N LEU A 1092 23.11 31.58 14.85
CA LEU A 1092 22.07 30.79 15.52
C LEU A 1092 22.40 29.30 15.59
N LEU A 1093 23.05 28.75 14.56
CA LEU A 1093 23.57 27.37 14.62
C LEU A 1093 24.64 27.23 15.71
N VAL A 1094 25.59 28.16 15.81
CA VAL A 1094 26.64 28.14 16.86
C VAL A 1094 26.04 28.31 18.24
N GLU A 1095 25.09 29.23 18.42
CA GLU A 1095 24.38 29.42 19.68
C GLU A 1095 23.61 28.16 20.08
N GLY A 1096 22.84 27.57 19.15
CA GLY A 1096 22.13 26.32 19.38
C GLY A 1096 23.05 25.16 19.72
N LEU A 1097 24.21 25.05 19.05
CA LEU A 1097 25.23 24.05 19.37
C LEU A 1097 25.78 24.26 20.79
N LYS A 1098 26.08 25.50 21.20
CA LYS A 1098 26.56 25.80 22.56
C LYS A 1098 25.50 25.50 23.63
N GLN A 1099 24.25 25.88 23.40
CA GLN A 1099 23.17 25.71 24.39
C GLN A 1099 22.71 24.25 24.52
N ARG A 1100 22.56 23.53 23.39
CA ARG A 1100 21.92 22.21 23.37
C ARG A 1100 22.91 21.04 23.32
N LEU A 1101 24.16 21.25 22.93
CA LEU A 1101 25.13 20.16 22.88
C LEU A 1101 26.11 20.10 24.07
N ASP A 1102 26.11 21.10 24.95
CA ASP A 1102 26.96 21.09 26.15
C ASP A 1102 26.68 19.86 27.05
N VAL A 1103 25.42 19.43 27.10
CA VAL A 1103 24.99 18.21 27.80
C VAL A 1103 25.71 16.94 27.34
N TYR A 1104 26.24 16.88 26.11
CA TYR A 1104 26.97 15.71 25.62
C TYR A 1104 28.46 15.76 25.94
N ARG A 1105 29.04 16.96 26.05
CA ARG A 1105 30.49 17.14 26.23
C ARG A 1105 30.94 16.67 27.61
N ASN A 1106 30.14 16.96 28.63
CA ASN A 1106 30.46 16.68 30.03
C ASN A 1106 29.82 15.40 30.55
N ASP A 1107 29.13 14.63 29.69
CA ASP A 1107 28.48 13.39 30.09
C ASP A 1107 29.52 12.27 30.32
N PRO A 1108 29.54 11.62 31.51
CA PRO A 1108 30.50 10.57 31.82
C PRO A 1108 30.38 9.33 30.93
N LEU A 1109 29.16 8.96 30.51
CA LEU A 1109 28.92 7.79 29.67
C LEU A 1109 29.46 8.02 28.24
N ILE A 1110 29.27 9.22 27.69
CA ILE A 1110 29.77 9.61 26.37
C ILE A 1110 31.30 9.66 26.38
N SER A 1111 31.88 10.28 27.41
CA SER A 1111 33.33 10.43 27.53
C SER A 1111 34.03 9.06 27.66
N LYS A 1112 33.47 8.15 28.47
CA LYS A 1112 33.94 6.75 28.53
C LYS A 1112 33.78 6.03 27.19
N SER A 1113 32.65 6.21 26.50
CA SER A 1113 32.41 5.59 25.19
C SER A 1113 33.41 6.07 24.13
N MET A 1114 33.81 7.35 24.16
CA MET A 1114 34.87 7.91 23.32
C MET A 1114 36.24 7.29 23.65
N PHE A 1115 36.58 7.19 24.94
CA PHE A 1115 37.83 6.62 25.41
C PHE A 1115 37.99 5.14 24.99
N LEU A 1116 36.91 4.38 25.12
CA LEU A 1116 36.85 2.93 24.83
C LEU A 1116 36.66 2.61 23.33
N ASP A 1117 36.49 3.62 22.47
CA ASP A 1117 36.43 3.42 21.03
C ASP A 1117 37.85 3.48 20.42
N PRO A 1118 38.37 2.39 19.83
CA PRO A 1118 39.71 2.34 19.27
C PRO A 1118 39.95 3.32 18.10
N ARG A 1119 38.88 3.88 17.52
CA ARG A 1119 38.94 4.91 16.46
C ARG A 1119 39.17 6.32 17.01
N ILE A 1120 38.85 6.56 18.28
CA ILE A 1120 38.81 7.89 18.90
C ILE A 1120 39.89 7.99 19.98
N LYS A 1121 39.83 7.17 21.04
CA LYS A 1121 40.79 7.18 22.16
C LYS A 1121 41.07 8.60 22.68
N ILE A 1122 42.36 8.93 22.88
CA ILE A 1122 42.85 10.24 23.33
C ILE A 1122 42.50 11.36 22.33
N ALA A 1123 42.38 11.06 21.03
CA ALA A 1123 42.08 12.07 20.02
C ALA A 1123 40.70 12.71 20.22
N GLY A 1124 39.77 12.02 20.90
CA GLY A 1124 38.46 12.56 21.27
C GLY A 1124 38.51 13.73 22.25
N PHE A 1125 39.54 13.81 23.10
CA PHE A 1125 39.69 14.82 24.16
C PHE A 1125 40.50 16.04 23.73
N GLN A 1126 41.15 15.98 22.56
CA GLN A 1126 41.97 17.07 22.02
C GLN A 1126 42.99 17.60 23.07
N LYS A 1127 42.98 18.91 23.37
CA LYS A 1127 43.83 19.57 24.37
C LYS A 1127 43.20 19.64 25.77
N ASP A 1128 42.02 19.06 25.99
CA ASP A 1128 41.33 19.07 27.28
C ASP A 1128 41.93 18.03 28.23
N SER A 1129 43.06 18.41 28.82
CA SER A 1129 43.84 17.53 29.70
C SER A 1129 43.10 17.22 31.00
N LYS A 1130 42.20 18.11 31.44
CA LYS A 1130 41.41 17.93 32.65
C LYS A 1130 40.33 16.87 32.45
N HIS A 1131 39.53 17.01 31.39
CA HIS A 1131 38.44 16.07 31.10
C HIS A 1131 38.97 14.66 30.76
N TYR A 1132 40.12 14.59 30.08
CA TYR A 1132 40.84 13.34 29.88
C TYR A 1132 41.24 12.68 31.21
N ALA A 1133 41.84 13.42 32.13
CA ALA A 1133 42.29 12.90 33.42
C ALA A 1133 41.10 12.40 34.27
N GLU A 1134 40.00 13.15 34.30
CA GLU A 1134 38.77 12.76 35.01
C GLU A 1134 38.17 11.47 34.41
N THR A 1135 38.15 11.35 33.08
CA THR A 1135 37.67 10.14 32.39
C THR A 1135 38.59 8.95 32.65
N PHE A 1136 39.91 9.17 32.61
CA PHE A 1136 40.91 8.13 32.90
C PHE A 1136 40.73 7.57 34.31
N GLU A 1137 40.62 8.44 35.34
CA GLU A 1137 40.38 8.02 36.71
C GLU A 1137 39.00 7.34 36.89
N SER A 1138 37.99 7.77 36.13
CA SER A 1138 36.70 7.08 36.12
C SER A 1138 36.80 5.65 35.55
N VAL A 1139 37.55 5.46 34.47
CA VAL A 1139 37.77 4.15 33.84
C VAL A 1139 38.56 3.23 34.77
N VAL A 1140 39.64 3.73 35.40
CA VAL A 1140 40.43 2.98 36.38
C VAL A 1140 39.56 2.53 37.56
N ARG A 1141 38.72 3.41 38.09
CA ARG A 1141 37.80 3.07 39.19
C ARG A 1141 36.79 1.98 38.81
N GLU A 1142 36.17 2.05 37.63
CA GLU A 1142 35.22 1.02 37.19
C GLU A 1142 35.93 -0.31 36.89
N MET A 1143 37.13 -0.31 36.30
CA MET A 1143 37.91 -1.52 36.07
C MET A 1143 38.31 -2.20 37.40
N ALA A 1144 38.71 -1.42 38.41
CA ALA A 1144 39.01 -1.95 39.73
C ALA A 1144 37.78 -2.58 40.42
N GLN A 1145 36.57 -2.08 40.14
CA GLN A 1145 35.32 -2.70 40.62
C GLN A 1145 35.03 -4.05 39.95
N PHE A 1146 35.28 -4.17 38.64
CA PHE A 1146 35.11 -5.44 37.93
C PHE A 1146 36.07 -6.52 38.44
N GLN A 1147 37.31 -6.14 38.78
CA GLN A 1147 38.28 -7.07 39.36
C GLN A 1147 37.85 -7.52 40.77
N LYS A 1148 37.37 -6.61 41.62
CA LYS A 1148 36.83 -6.96 42.95
C LYS A 1148 35.64 -7.93 42.89
N GLN A 1149 34.77 -7.80 41.88
CA GLN A 1149 33.63 -8.70 41.69
C GLN A 1149 34.02 -10.10 41.18
N GLN A 1150 35.21 -10.27 40.58
CA GLN A 1150 35.74 -11.57 40.16
C GLN A 1150 36.45 -12.34 41.29
N TYR A 1151 36.80 -11.68 42.40
CA TYR A 1151 37.54 -12.23 43.53
C TYR A 1151 36.69 -12.54 44.79
N GLU A 1152 35.36 -12.48 44.75
CA GLU A 1152 34.54 -13.09 45.82
C GLU A 1152 34.48 -14.62 45.63
N PRO A 1153 35.00 -15.44 46.55
CA PRO A 1153 35.04 -16.88 46.37
C PRO A 1153 33.61 -17.45 46.41
N ALA A 1154 33.26 -18.18 45.36
CA ALA A 1154 32.09 -19.04 45.35
C ALA A 1154 32.20 -20.02 46.54
N LYS A 1155 31.20 -20.01 47.42
CA LYS A 1155 31.01 -21.03 48.47
C LYS A 1155 31.01 -22.41 47.81
N THR A 1156 32.16 -23.09 47.84
CA THR A 1156 32.33 -24.46 47.41
C THR A 1156 32.63 -25.30 48.65
N GLU A 1157 31.85 -26.37 48.83
CA GLU A 1157 32.09 -27.35 49.88
C GLU A 1157 33.50 -27.95 49.75
N PRO A 1158 34.16 -28.27 50.88
CA PRO A 1158 35.56 -28.69 50.86
C PRO A 1158 35.72 -30.04 50.16
N PHE A 1159 36.41 -30.01 49.01
CA PHE A 1159 36.89 -31.20 48.33
C PHE A 1159 38.02 -31.81 49.16
N LYS A 1160 37.81 -33.05 49.66
CA LYS A 1160 38.86 -33.83 50.33
C LYS A 1160 39.93 -34.22 49.30
N SER A 1161 41.16 -33.74 49.49
CA SER A 1161 42.33 -34.25 48.79
C SER A 1161 43.57 -34.20 49.70
N SER A 1162 44.34 -35.29 49.61
CA SER A 1162 45.56 -35.70 50.33
C SER A 1162 46.41 -34.62 51.04
N SER A 1163 46.87 -34.95 52.25
CA SER A 1163 47.80 -34.18 53.09
C SER A 1163 49.18 -33.90 52.47
N ASP A 1164 49.49 -34.48 51.32
CA ASP A 1164 50.84 -34.40 50.73
C ASP A 1164 51.08 -33.08 49.96
N ALA A 1165 50.03 -32.35 49.57
CA ALA A 1165 50.16 -31.05 48.90
C ALA A 1165 50.48 -29.90 49.86
N ILE A 1166 50.04 -29.99 51.13
CA ILE A 1166 50.29 -28.98 52.17
C ILE A 1166 51.73 -29.05 52.67
N PHE A 1167 52.34 -30.24 52.67
CA PHE A 1167 53.74 -30.43 53.09
C PHE A 1167 54.76 -29.90 52.07
N LEU A 1168 54.43 -29.87 50.78
CA LEU A 1168 55.34 -29.46 49.70
C LEU A 1168 55.32 -27.95 49.38
N TYR A 1169 54.24 -27.24 49.74
CA TYR A 1169 54.05 -25.82 49.42
C TYR A 1169 53.69 -24.93 50.63
N GLY A 1170 53.73 -25.47 51.85
CA GLY A 1170 53.32 -24.80 53.08
C GLY A 1170 54.19 -23.62 53.53
N ASP A 1171 55.39 -23.46 52.99
CA ASP A 1171 56.34 -22.41 53.39
C ASP A 1171 56.35 -21.17 52.48
N LEU A 1172 55.46 -21.09 51.48
CA LEU A 1172 55.25 -19.87 50.70
C LEU A 1172 54.15 -19.01 51.32
N HIS A 1173 54.37 -18.58 52.56
CA HIS A 1173 53.70 -17.39 53.10
C HIS A 1173 54.50 -16.16 52.67
N CYS A 1174 54.09 -15.57 51.54
CA CYS A 1174 54.26 -14.13 51.34
C CYS A 1174 53.17 -13.44 52.15
N GLU A 1175 53.61 -12.56 53.03
CA GLU A 1175 52.79 -11.70 53.89
C GLU A 1175 51.66 -11.02 53.10
N GLU A 1176 50.42 -11.27 53.54
CA GLU A 1176 49.22 -10.59 53.08
C GLU A 1176 49.21 -9.13 53.55
N THR A 1177 49.94 -8.25 52.86
CA THR A 1177 49.76 -6.80 53.02
C THR A 1177 50.11 -6.04 51.74
N GLU A 1178 49.32 -6.13 50.64
CA GLU A 1178 49.36 -5.10 49.57
C GLU A 1178 48.26 -5.16 48.46
N ASP A 1179 47.05 -5.65 48.73
CA ASP A 1179 46.14 -6.04 47.62
C ASP A 1179 45.33 -4.91 46.93
N THR A 1180 45.46 -3.64 47.34
CA THR A 1180 44.76 -2.51 46.68
C THR A 1180 45.64 -1.69 45.74
N ASN A 1181 46.96 -1.64 45.97
CA ASN A 1181 47.88 -0.83 45.16
C ASN A 1181 48.34 -1.61 43.91
N MET A 1182 48.57 -2.92 44.05
CA MET A 1182 48.95 -3.80 42.94
C MET A 1182 47.83 -3.95 41.88
N ASN A 1183 46.57 -4.11 42.32
CA ASN A 1183 45.40 -4.19 41.43
C ASN A 1183 45.15 -2.90 40.63
N ARG A 1184 45.39 -1.72 41.24
CA ARG A 1184 45.34 -0.43 40.54
C ARG A 1184 46.44 -0.32 39.48
N GLN A 1185 47.67 -0.70 39.80
CA GLN A 1185 48.79 -0.67 38.86
C GLN A 1185 48.57 -1.60 37.65
N LEU A 1186 48.04 -2.81 37.87
CA LEU A 1186 47.69 -3.74 36.79
C LEU A 1186 46.62 -3.17 35.85
N THR A 1187 45.58 -2.55 36.41
CA THR A 1187 44.52 -1.86 35.66
C THR A 1187 45.09 -0.70 34.82
N GLU A 1188 45.94 0.13 35.41
CA GLU A 1188 46.58 1.25 34.71
C GLU A 1188 47.52 0.77 33.59
N ASN A 1189 48.21 -0.34 33.79
CA ASN A 1189 49.08 -0.94 32.78
C ASN A 1189 48.29 -1.44 31.55
N GLU A 1190 47.14 -2.08 31.76
CA GLU A 1190 46.23 -2.53 30.69
C GLU A 1190 45.75 -1.34 29.85
N ILE A 1191 45.32 -0.25 30.51
CA ILE A 1191 44.90 0.98 29.85
C ILE A 1191 46.06 1.62 29.06
N ARG A 1192 47.24 1.74 29.66
CA ARG A 1192 48.42 2.33 29.00
C ARG A 1192 48.83 1.53 27.75
N LEU A 1193 48.73 0.20 27.80
CA LEU A 1193 48.99 -0.66 26.64
C LEU A 1193 47.94 -0.44 25.54
N TYR A 1194 46.65 -0.35 25.89
CA TYR A 1194 45.57 -0.03 24.96
C TYR A 1194 45.81 1.31 24.24
N LEU A 1195 46.19 2.35 24.99
CA LEU A 1195 46.44 3.69 24.45
C LEU A 1195 47.65 3.73 23.49
N LYS A 1196 48.63 2.84 23.65
CA LYS A 1196 49.80 2.71 22.75
C LYS A 1196 49.49 1.99 21.43
N THR A 1197 48.37 1.26 21.33
CA THR A 1197 48.01 0.59 20.07
C THR A 1197 47.58 1.59 19.00
N SER A 1198 47.86 1.29 17.72
CA SER A 1198 47.50 2.14 16.59
C SER A 1198 46.00 2.44 16.56
N THR A 1199 45.64 3.70 16.26
CA THR A 1199 44.24 4.12 16.10
C THR A 1199 43.58 3.42 14.92
N LEU A 1200 42.37 2.91 15.13
CA LEU A 1200 41.59 2.25 14.09
C LEU A 1200 41.03 3.27 13.10
N LYS A 1201 40.92 2.93 11.81
CA LYS A 1201 40.31 3.82 10.81
C LYS A 1201 38.81 3.99 11.10
N ILE A 1202 38.25 5.16 10.77
CA ILE A 1202 36.84 5.50 11.05
C ILE A 1202 35.86 4.52 10.37
N GLU A 1203 36.24 3.99 9.20
CA GLU A 1203 35.43 3.07 8.41
C GLU A 1203 35.43 1.62 8.93
N GLN A 1204 36.31 1.30 9.88
CA GLN A 1204 36.46 -0.05 10.44
C GLN A 1204 35.58 -0.25 11.68
N ASP A 1205 35.18 -1.50 11.95
CA ASP A 1205 34.29 -1.84 13.08
C ASP A 1205 35.06 -1.96 14.41
N PRO A 1206 34.77 -1.11 15.42
CA PRO A 1206 35.42 -1.19 16.72
C PRO A 1206 35.06 -2.47 17.50
N LEU A 1207 33.88 -3.06 17.30
CA LEU A 1207 33.50 -4.29 18.01
C LEU A 1207 34.32 -5.48 17.51
N HIS A 1208 34.61 -5.53 16.22
CA HIS A 1208 35.54 -6.51 15.65
C HIS A 1208 36.95 -6.33 16.21
N TRP A 1209 37.42 -5.10 16.42
CA TRP A 1209 38.72 -4.85 17.04
C TRP A 1209 38.77 -5.38 18.47
N TRP A 1210 37.73 -5.13 19.27
CA TRP A 1210 37.61 -5.67 20.64
C TRP A 1210 37.57 -7.20 20.65
N LYS A 1211 36.94 -7.83 19.65
CA LYS A 1211 36.93 -9.30 19.48
C LYS A 1211 38.33 -9.89 19.37
N VAL A 1212 39.17 -9.27 18.54
CA VAL A 1212 40.54 -9.74 18.28
C VAL A 1212 41.47 -9.46 19.46
N ASN A 1213 41.21 -8.40 20.23
CA ASN A 1213 42.09 -7.96 21.31
C ASN A 1213 41.57 -8.27 22.72
N ARG A 1214 40.48 -9.04 22.85
CA ARG A 1214 39.86 -9.36 24.16
C ARG A 1214 40.81 -10.01 25.16
N GLU A 1215 41.72 -10.86 24.69
CA GLU A 1215 42.68 -11.58 25.55
C GLU A 1215 43.82 -10.67 26.01
N LYS A 1216 44.13 -9.62 25.23
CA LYS A 1216 45.14 -8.61 25.57
C LYS A 1216 44.61 -7.58 26.56
N PHE A 1217 43.29 -7.33 26.54
CA PHE A 1217 42.62 -6.31 27.35
C PHE A 1217 41.34 -6.87 28.00
N PRO A 1218 41.45 -7.87 28.89
CA PRO A 1218 40.30 -8.62 29.40
C PRO A 1218 39.34 -7.76 30.25
N THR A 1219 39.87 -6.86 31.08
CA THR A 1219 39.07 -6.01 31.98
C THR A 1219 38.48 -4.84 31.21
N LEU A 1220 39.29 -4.21 30.35
CA LEU A 1220 38.89 -3.05 29.56
C LEU A 1220 37.85 -3.45 28.49
N TYR A 1221 37.94 -4.67 27.97
CA TYR A 1221 36.94 -5.26 27.08
C TYR A 1221 35.55 -5.32 27.72
N LEU A 1222 35.42 -5.76 28.97
CA LEU A 1222 34.12 -5.82 29.67
C LEU A 1222 33.51 -4.42 29.81
N LEU A 1223 34.34 -3.43 30.13
CA LEU A 1223 33.93 -2.05 30.20
C LEU A 1223 33.53 -1.50 28.82
N ALA A 1224 34.25 -1.85 27.75
CA ALA A 1224 33.89 -1.49 26.39
C ALA A 1224 32.51 -2.04 26.01
N MET A 1225 32.20 -3.30 26.35
CA MET A 1225 30.89 -3.90 26.05
C MET A 1225 29.75 -3.19 26.78
N LYS A 1226 29.98 -2.76 28.02
CA LYS A 1226 29.02 -2.00 28.83
C LYS A 1226 28.67 -0.62 28.25
N ASN A 1227 29.64 0.07 27.66
CA ASN A 1227 29.48 1.47 27.24
C ASN A 1227 29.17 1.60 25.73
N LEU A 1228 29.71 0.72 24.88
CA LEU A 1228 29.57 0.80 23.43
C LEU A 1228 28.22 0.29 22.90
N CYS A 1229 27.40 -0.37 23.73
CA CYS A 1229 26.07 -0.84 23.31
C CYS A 1229 25.02 0.29 23.23
N THR A 1230 25.29 1.45 23.84
CA THR A 1230 24.34 2.57 23.84
C THR A 1230 24.36 3.27 22.48
N PRO A 1231 23.19 3.47 21.84
CA PRO A 1231 23.10 4.26 20.61
C PRO A 1231 23.16 5.76 20.92
N GLY A 1232 23.65 6.56 19.97
CA GLY A 1232 23.63 8.03 20.07
C GLY A 1232 22.28 8.67 19.70
N THR A 1233 21.27 7.87 19.35
CA THR A 1233 19.99 8.34 18.79
C THR A 1233 18.88 7.31 18.97
N SER A 1234 17.63 7.80 19.09
CA SER A 1234 16.38 7.00 19.08
C SER A 1234 15.86 6.65 17.66
N VAL A 1235 16.49 7.14 16.58
CA VAL A 1235 16.08 6.94 15.17
C VAL A 1235 15.90 5.47 14.73
N PRO A 1236 16.63 4.46 15.28
CA PRO A 1236 16.35 3.06 14.96
C PRO A 1236 14.88 2.66 15.24
N CYS A 1237 14.23 3.24 16.26
CA CYS A 1237 12.80 3.08 16.49
C CYS A 1237 12.00 3.70 15.33
N GLU A 1238 12.24 4.98 15.01
CA GLU A 1238 11.55 5.75 13.95
C GLU A 1238 11.58 5.07 12.57
N ARG A 1239 12.65 4.35 12.21
CA ARG A 1239 12.78 3.68 10.90
C ARG A 1239 11.99 2.39 10.78
N MET A 1240 11.86 1.60 11.86
CA MET A 1240 10.92 0.48 11.89
C MET A 1240 9.50 0.99 11.60
N PHE A 1241 9.19 2.20 12.09
CA PHE A 1241 7.89 2.83 11.88
C PHE A 1241 7.78 3.69 10.63
N THR A 1242 8.85 4.09 9.95
CA THR A 1242 8.70 4.61 8.58
C THR A 1242 8.23 3.47 7.67
N LYS A 1243 8.80 2.27 7.84
CA LYS A 1243 8.30 1.05 7.18
C LYS A 1243 6.86 0.70 7.59
N ALA A 1244 6.49 0.91 8.86
CA ALA A 1244 5.12 0.69 9.35
C ALA A 1244 4.14 1.86 9.10
N GLY A 1245 4.63 3.07 8.88
CA GLY A 1245 3.85 4.29 8.63
C GLY A 1245 3.16 4.22 7.28
N HIS A 1246 3.81 3.52 6.34
CA HIS A 1246 3.22 3.08 5.07
C HIS A 1246 2.08 2.05 5.23
N MET A 1247 1.80 1.54 6.44
CA MET A 1247 0.66 0.68 6.77
C MET A 1247 -0.62 1.46 7.07
N PHE A 1248 -0.58 2.79 7.18
CA PHE A 1248 -1.77 3.59 7.55
C PHE A 1248 -2.49 4.27 6.37
N THR A 1249 -2.58 3.59 5.23
CA THR A 1249 -3.62 3.87 4.21
C THR A 1249 -4.93 3.15 4.58
N GLU A 1250 -6.11 3.64 4.15
CA GLU A 1250 -7.44 3.06 4.50
C GLU A 1250 -7.57 1.53 4.32
N LYS A 1251 -6.83 0.91 3.38
CA LYS A 1251 -6.82 -0.55 3.17
C LYS A 1251 -5.90 -1.34 4.11
N ARG A 1252 -4.91 -0.70 4.75
CA ARG A 1252 -3.85 -1.35 5.55
C ARG A 1252 -3.96 -1.10 7.06
N SER A 1253 -4.85 -0.20 7.49
CA SER A 1253 -5.11 0.10 8.92
C SER A 1253 -5.89 -1.00 9.68
N LYS A 1254 -6.14 -2.16 9.05
CA LYS A 1254 -6.84 -3.31 9.64
C LYS A 1254 -5.94 -4.55 9.60
N LEU A 1255 -4.80 -4.47 10.28
CA LEU A 1255 -3.96 -5.63 10.60
C LEU A 1255 -4.32 -6.17 11.98
#